data_AF-A0A812IMF1-F1
#
_entry.id   AF-A0A812IMF1-F1
#
_cell.length_a   1.000
_cell.length_b   1.000
_cell.length_c   1.000
_cell.angle_alpha   90.00
_cell.angle_beta   90.00
_cell.angle_gamma   90.00
#
_symmetry.space_group_name_H-M   'P 1'
#
loop_
_entity.id
_entity.type
_entity.pdbx_description
1 polymer ?
#
loop_
_entity_poly.entity_id
_entity_poly.type
_entity_poly.pdbx_seq_one_letter_code
_entity_poly.pdbx_strand_id
1 'polypeptide(L)'
;QRSSCYGPAVAGARKMVSNSRRQGFVHLTAEVWEQLSALRFLPMIVSTGQGSYYLDPFREVWDAELQVEHLKSDPLMSIMPRQATEENLRLKNMPFERFQDLLQTHRVDLSKFGKGNAKTLQQFYDSVVRDEKCYLQVEDGRLLRFVELVRISLRFRDTNGRIRELRIKSQRNASGSCRERNQPLAMVLRIGEQGRWREAIEECFESKLSLSSEVQRSCFTVSTDNYSVEENTAESDTVPGIFSKYKAHSIVVSVKDRTREELKKIGLPSGADFSTENGRRNWAWVPVANDNKEDELMNLLQKYAIDVAEFSWQSFAELYDEVYTNRLSELQEANNELLRTVRIVKVWLSADILSCRHVLVMKTKQQRRRTVEVPGVRALSMRMRASQTWDDAAREVLFSKLGIEEEWMREGMSVTLADQFQEVELSQSFPGLKTVYVITEILCEVLNAHDPRWQIIGLPGGVDFTFARQRPVGQSGDIDTVIIRWGWTNAHDVEYQIALQGHRFLGKQPSLFDKSAGVEVMQNISNKVLAPEPLPVGRGDELLIKRILEGRTTDWVRARRAAAEIRNPNYSTKDFYADISAAFPELRLYRVERDSGKVKLGSTSASRTSDDEYQRTIGALFCIFWMMRLHLDGKECFCFGLDADWKPCRADSFPEVREAEFRKRKAFYDNTNWFAMEELLVGAGLLNQDRITYDVDRALTMLVLMSIHDIMKLDLLRPIATEDFRGYEAGDPISDHDVALSYVLERYPKALPSFAGLSHEQQSSIKFAHCKLEYNMGWLVQAEAPPGALFSSFREVVLSGEAKGSQAASDIAFYFCHWFADLAGAEASPMQGCEKFVLKFPQHVLGNFLNSFPVVWQLGPKTETEVYEDYLLWRWSQLGLSGAAPTGTGAVAQIRLAMMAQGDSAEVVKQFHRLSPSDLTVLSSELALTGCTSQKFRMESTMESRGPALLLYYAPALMQKAGRTAPFQAMHILAEVFRKARALWPLSSADADKTVVVRIDVLKDLEASAIVGTEGIFVLSKNSARDGQVRTMSPEELSRLDSKLNAVLAFGRACGLNLPGDDLVRTSLRAESRPRSKTP
;
A
#
# COMPACT_ATOMS: atom_id res chain seq x y z
N GLN A 1 -36.79 -26.81 0.61
CA GLN A 1 -36.81 -27.50 -0.71
C GLN A 1 -36.02 -26.80 -1.83
N ARG A 2 -35.50 -25.56 -1.68
CA ARG A 2 -34.62 -24.90 -2.68
C ARG A 2 -33.11 -24.89 -2.32
N SER A 3 -32.67 -25.71 -1.36
CA SER A 3 -31.27 -25.73 -0.89
C SER A 3 -30.39 -26.83 -1.52
N SER A 4 -30.96 -27.80 -2.25
CA SER A 4 -30.19 -28.90 -2.88
C SER A 4 -29.56 -28.52 -4.23
N CYS A 5 -29.93 -27.38 -4.82
CA CYS A 5 -29.54 -26.99 -6.17
C CYS A 5 -28.14 -26.33 -6.24
N TYR A 6 -27.60 -25.83 -5.12
CA TYR A 6 -26.39 -25.00 -5.11
C TYR A 6 -25.17 -25.67 -4.46
N GLY A 7 -25.29 -26.90 -3.96
CA GLY A 7 -24.20 -27.62 -3.29
C GLY A 7 -22.89 -27.66 -4.09
N PRO A 8 -22.91 -27.98 -5.40
CA PRO A 8 -21.71 -27.98 -6.23
C PRO A 8 -21.10 -26.57 -6.43
N ALA A 9 -21.93 -25.55 -6.58
CA ALA A 9 -21.48 -24.16 -6.76
C ALA A 9 -20.89 -23.58 -5.47
N VAL A 10 -21.49 -23.88 -4.31
CA VAL A 10 -20.98 -23.49 -2.99
C VAL A 10 -19.68 -24.24 -2.67
N ALA A 11 -19.58 -25.53 -2.99
CA ALA A 11 -18.34 -26.29 -2.85
C ALA A 11 -17.23 -25.77 -3.77
N GLY A 12 -17.57 -25.41 -5.02
CA GLY A 12 -16.67 -24.77 -5.98
C GLY A 12 -16.17 -23.41 -5.48
N ALA A 13 -17.06 -22.54 -5.02
CA ALA A 13 -16.72 -21.24 -4.44
C ALA A 13 -15.87 -21.38 -3.15
N ARG A 14 -16.19 -22.33 -2.27
CA ARG A 14 -15.38 -22.64 -1.07
C ARG A 14 -13.97 -23.10 -1.43
N LYS A 15 -13.84 -23.96 -2.45
CA LYS A 15 -12.55 -24.40 -2.98
C LYS A 15 -11.78 -23.24 -3.64
N MET A 16 -12.46 -22.30 -4.27
CA MET A 16 -11.84 -21.09 -4.82
C MET A 16 -11.37 -20.13 -3.71
N VAL A 17 -12.15 -19.94 -2.65
CA VAL A 17 -11.77 -19.14 -1.47
C VAL A 17 -10.58 -19.76 -0.74
N SER A 18 -10.56 -21.08 -0.52
CA SER A 18 -9.43 -21.77 0.11
C SER A 18 -8.14 -21.65 -0.71
N ASN A 19 -8.25 -21.69 -2.05
CA ASN A 19 -7.10 -21.49 -2.94
C ASN A 19 -6.65 -20.02 -2.96
N SER A 20 -7.59 -19.08 -2.90
CA SER A 20 -7.31 -17.64 -2.90
C SER A 20 -6.49 -17.18 -1.69
N ARG A 21 -6.63 -17.85 -0.52
CA ARG A 21 -5.86 -17.53 0.70
C ARG A 21 -4.35 -17.72 0.53
N ARG A 22 -3.95 -18.49 -0.48
CA ARG A 22 -2.54 -18.74 -0.84
C ARG A 22 -2.06 -17.90 -2.03
N GLN A 23 -2.97 -17.36 -2.84
CA GLN A 23 -2.67 -16.67 -4.12
C GLN A 23 -2.91 -15.15 -4.10
N GLY A 24 -3.41 -14.60 -2.99
CA GLY A 24 -3.71 -13.19 -2.84
C GLY A 24 -5.06 -12.75 -3.45
N PHE A 25 -5.44 -13.25 -4.63
CA PHE A 25 -6.73 -12.95 -5.27
C PHE A 25 -7.19 -14.07 -6.23
N VAL A 26 -8.50 -14.19 -6.48
CA VAL A 26 -9.06 -15.07 -7.54
C VAL A 26 -9.94 -14.26 -8.47
N HIS A 27 -9.52 -14.12 -9.73
CA HIS A 27 -10.29 -13.45 -10.79
C HIS A 27 -11.49 -14.28 -11.24
N LEU A 28 -12.63 -13.61 -11.43
CA LEU A 28 -13.87 -14.17 -11.98
C LEU A 28 -14.25 -13.40 -13.24
N THR A 29 -14.74 -14.14 -14.25
CA THR A 29 -15.38 -13.54 -15.43
C THR A 29 -16.75 -12.97 -15.04
N ALA A 30 -17.28 -12.04 -15.85
CA ALA A 30 -18.60 -11.45 -15.62
C ALA A 30 -19.74 -12.49 -15.58
N GLU A 31 -19.63 -13.55 -16.37
CA GLU A 31 -20.60 -14.64 -16.43
C GLU A 31 -20.56 -15.51 -15.16
N VAL A 32 -19.36 -15.83 -14.65
CA VAL A 32 -19.20 -16.55 -13.37
C VAL A 32 -19.64 -15.68 -12.19
N TRP A 33 -19.42 -14.37 -12.29
CA TRP A 33 -19.91 -13.41 -11.31
C TRP A 33 -21.44 -13.37 -11.25
N GLU A 34 -22.14 -13.33 -12.38
CA GLU A 34 -23.61 -13.37 -12.40
C GLU A 34 -24.15 -14.64 -11.73
N GLN A 35 -23.53 -15.79 -12.01
CA GLN A 35 -23.91 -17.08 -11.41
C GLN A 35 -23.64 -17.14 -9.90
N LEU A 36 -22.53 -16.56 -9.43
CA LEU A 36 -22.18 -16.53 -8.00
C LEU A 36 -22.89 -15.42 -7.21
N SER A 37 -23.34 -14.35 -7.87
CA SER A 37 -24.09 -13.25 -7.25
C SER A 37 -25.43 -13.68 -6.64
N ALA A 38 -25.99 -14.79 -7.13
CA ALA A 38 -27.15 -15.45 -6.55
C ALA A 38 -26.89 -15.98 -5.12
N LEU A 39 -25.62 -16.21 -4.76
CA LEU A 39 -25.16 -16.58 -3.42
C LEU A 39 -24.79 -15.31 -2.66
N ARG A 40 -25.79 -14.62 -2.11
CA ARG A 40 -25.69 -13.27 -1.46
C ARG A 40 -24.66 -13.13 -0.31
N PHE A 41 -23.95 -14.19 0.06
CA PHE A 41 -23.04 -14.27 1.21
C PHE A 41 -21.56 -14.44 0.82
N LEU A 42 -21.22 -14.52 -0.47
CA LEU A 42 -19.83 -14.62 -0.90
C LEU A 42 -19.17 -13.22 -0.95
N PRO A 43 -17.99 -13.03 -0.31
CA PRO A 43 -17.33 -11.74 -0.27
C PRO A 43 -16.61 -11.47 -1.61
N MET A 44 -17.20 -10.59 -2.43
CA MET A 44 -16.67 -10.25 -3.75
C MET A 44 -16.33 -8.76 -3.89
N ILE A 45 -15.24 -8.45 -4.60
CA ILE A 45 -14.70 -7.11 -4.86
C ILE A 45 -14.68 -6.86 -6.38
N VAL A 46 -14.98 -5.64 -6.83
CA VAL A 46 -15.02 -5.24 -8.25
C VAL A 46 -13.75 -4.45 -8.61
N SER A 47 -13.03 -4.82 -9.68
CA SER A 47 -11.88 -4.02 -10.19
C SER A 47 -12.34 -2.72 -10.85
N THR A 48 -11.51 -1.69 -10.77
CA THR A 48 -11.73 -0.38 -11.41
C THR A 48 -11.48 -0.36 -12.91
N GLY A 49 -10.97 -1.45 -13.50
CA GLY A 49 -10.77 -1.60 -14.95
C GLY A 49 -11.35 -2.92 -15.48
N GLN A 50 -12.20 -2.82 -16.51
CA GLN A 50 -12.68 -3.92 -17.36
C GLN A 50 -13.34 -5.12 -16.66
N GLY A 51 -14.56 -4.95 -16.10
CA GLY A 51 -15.53 -6.05 -15.92
C GLY A 51 -15.06 -7.30 -15.17
N SER A 52 -14.05 -7.16 -14.31
CA SER A 52 -13.38 -8.26 -13.61
C SER A 52 -13.67 -8.21 -12.11
N TYR A 53 -13.98 -9.37 -11.53
CA TYR A 53 -14.46 -9.52 -10.15
C TYR A 53 -13.52 -10.43 -9.37
N TYR A 54 -13.38 -10.25 -8.05
CA TYR A 54 -12.48 -11.05 -7.22
C TYR A 54 -13.19 -11.59 -5.99
N LEU A 55 -12.85 -12.81 -5.58
CA LEU A 55 -13.18 -13.35 -4.26
C LEU A 55 -12.15 -12.90 -3.24
N ASP A 56 -12.62 -12.33 -2.12
CA ASP A 56 -11.78 -11.92 -1.00
C ASP A 56 -11.35 -13.14 -0.17
N PRO A 57 -10.04 -13.48 -0.14
CA PRO A 57 -9.57 -14.67 0.56
C PRO A 57 -9.66 -14.60 2.08
N PHE A 58 -9.53 -13.40 2.62
CA PHE A 58 -9.20 -13.20 4.02
C PHE A 58 -10.45 -13.04 4.89
N ARG A 59 -11.63 -13.10 4.26
CA ARG A 59 -12.93 -12.99 4.92
C ARG A 59 -13.48 -14.37 5.26
N GLU A 60 -13.74 -14.62 6.54
CA GLU A 60 -14.47 -15.81 6.98
C GLU A 60 -15.95 -15.70 6.58
N VAL A 61 -16.45 -16.71 5.87
CA VAL A 61 -17.89 -16.84 5.59
C VAL A 61 -18.54 -17.40 6.84
N TRP A 62 -19.43 -16.62 7.46
CA TRP A 62 -20.13 -16.99 8.69
C TRP A 62 -20.97 -18.26 8.46
N ASP A 63 -20.62 -19.33 9.15
CA ASP A 63 -21.38 -20.57 9.19
C ASP A 63 -22.24 -20.58 10.46
N ALA A 64 -23.56 -20.41 10.28
CA ALA A 64 -24.52 -20.42 11.37
C ALA A 64 -24.62 -21.81 12.05
N GLU A 65 -24.17 -22.89 11.41
CA GLU A 65 -24.19 -24.24 11.97
C GLU A 65 -22.92 -24.56 12.80
N LEU A 66 -21.76 -23.97 12.48
CA LEU A 66 -20.53 -24.16 13.27
C LEU A 66 -20.50 -23.37 14.59
N GLN A 67 -21.31 -22.32 14.75
CA GLN A 67 -21.42 -21.61 16.04
C GLN A 67 -22.04 -22.50 17.14
N VAL A 68 -22.84 -23.51 16.80
CA VAL A 68 -23.42 -24.42 17.82
C VAL A 68 -22.35 -25.35 18.41
N GLU A 69 -21.22 -25.57 17.72
CA GLU A 69 -20.10 -26.36 18.23
C GLU A 69 -18.98 -25.50 18.84
N HIS A 70 -18.66 -24.31 18.31
CA HIS A 70 -17.62 -23.45 18.88
C HIS A 70 -18.06 -22.65 20.13
N LEU A 71 -19.37 -22.39 20.31
CA LEU A 71 -19.88 -21.81 21.57
C LEU A 71 -19.90 -22.83 22.73
N LYS A 72 -19.60 -24.11 22.48
CA LYS A 72 -19.39 -25.10 23.55
C LYS A 72 -17.99 -25.06 24.15
N SER A 73 -17.05 -24.30 23.58
CA SER A 73 -15.64 -24.30 23.99
C SER A 73 -15.03 -22.91 24.05
N ASP A 74 -15.69 -21.97 24.74
CA ASP A 74 -15.08 -20.68 25.10
C ASP A 74 -14.12 -20.86 26.30
N PRO A 75 -12.79 -20.69 26.14
CA PRO A 75 -11.81 -20.92 27.20
C PRO A 75 -11.89 -19.88 28.33
N LEU A 76 -12.55 -18.73 28.11
CA LEU A 76 -12.67 -17.64 29.09
C LEU A 76 -13.79 -17.82 30.12
N MET A 77 -14.62 -18.86 30.00
CA MET A 77 -15.67 -19.20 30.97
C MET A 77 -15.30 -20.36 31.91
N SER A 78 -14.10 -20.95 31.80
CA SER A 78 -13.67 -22.16 32.55
C SER A 78 -12.75 -21.87 33.75
N ILE A 79 -12.95 -20.77 34.48
CA ILE A 79 -12.29 -20.56 35.78
C ILE A 79 -13.31 -20.78 36.90
N MET A 80 -13.69 -22.04 37.11
CA MET A 80 -14.09 -22.50 38.44
C MET A 80 -13.07 -23.54 38.89
N PRO A 81 -12.58 -23.47 40.15
CA PRO A 81 -11.73 -24.53 40.67
C PRO A 81 -12.51 -25.85 40.59
N ARG A 82 -11.96 -26.84 39.86
CA ARG A 82 -12.53 -28.20 39.69
C ARG A 82 -12.95 -28.87 41.01
N GLN A 83 -12.45 -28.40 42.15
CA GLN A 83 -12.81 -28.89 43.49
C GLN A 83 -14.25 -28.54 43.90
N ALA A 84 -14.82 -27.42 43.45
CA ALA A 84 -16.18 -27.02 43.81
C ALA A 84 -17.25 -27.93 43.15
N THR A 85 -16.98 -28.44 41.95
CA THR A 85 -17.91 -29.29 41.20
C THR A 85 -18.06 -30.68 41.81
N GLU A 86 -17.00 -31.27 42.37
CA GLU A 86 -17.06 -32.59 43.03
C GLU A 86 -17.78 -32.57 44.38
N GLU A 87 -17.63 -31.51 45.19
CA GLU A 87 -18.39 -31.39 46.44
C GLU A 87 -19.86 -31.02 46.20
N ASN A 88 -20.16 -30.19 45.20
CA ASN A 88 -21.53 -29.87 44.81
C ASN A 88 -22.30 -31.11 44.31
N LEU A 89 -21.63 -32.05 43.64
CA LEU A 89 -22.20 -33.35 43.25
C LEU A 89 -22.60 -34.21 44.46
N ARG A 90 -21.99 -34.02 45.64
CA ARG A 90 -22.35 -34.76 46.87
C ARG A 90 -23.62 -34.26 47.55
N LEU A 91 -24.05 -33.02 47.25
CA LEU A 91 -25.31 -32.47 47.76
C LEU A 91 -26.51 -32.96 46.94
N LYS A 92 -26.31 -33.25 45.65
CA LYS A 92 -27.34 -33.80 44.76
C LYS A 92 -27.72 -35.20 45.26
N ASN A 93 -28.97 -35.35 45.72
CA ASN A 93 -29.51 -36.54 46.41
C ASN A 93 -29.17 -36.68 47.90
N MET A 94 -28.72 -35.63 48.59
CA MET A 94 -28.57 -35.66 50.04
C MET A 94 -29.96 -35.88 50.70
N PRO A 95 -30.15 -36.88 51.58
CA PRO A 95 -31.40 -37.03 52.34
C PRO A 95 -31.66 -35.80 53.22
N PHE A 96 -32.93 -35.54 53.54
CA PHE A 96 -33.30 -34.36 54.33
C PHE A 96 -32.61 -34.34 55.69
N GLU A 97 -32.54 -35.49 56.37
CA GLU A 97 -31.91 -35.66 57.69
C GLU A 97 -30.43 -35.31 57.63
N ARG A 98 -29.70 -35.80 56.62
CA ARG A 98 -28.28 -35.50 56.42
C ARG A 98 -28.03 -34.02 56.12
N PHE A 99 -28.98 -33.35 55.47
CA PHE A 99 -28.92 -31.91 55.27
C PHE A 99 -29.11 -31.16 56.59
N GLN A 100 -29.98 -31.63 57.49
CA GLN A 100 -30.10 -31.05 58.84
C GLN A 100 -28.79 -31.20 59.62
N ASP A 101 -28.17 -32.38 59.57
CA ASP A 101 -26.89 -32.66 60.23
C ASP A 101 -25.76 -31.75 59.70
N LEU A 102 -25.72 -31.52 58.38
CA LEU A 102 -24.77 -30.61 57.75
C LEU A 102 -24.92 -29.19 58.32
N LEU A 103 -26.14 -28.67 58.38
CA LEU A 103 -26.39 -27.33 58.92
C LEU A 103 -26.03 -27.22 60.41
N GLN A 104 -26.37 -28.24 61.22
CA GLN A 104 -26.05 -28.26 62.64
C GLN A 104 -24.53 -28.38 62.90
N THR A 105 -23.82 -29.19 62.11
CA THR A 105 -22.36 -29.35 62.19
C THR A 105 -21.64 -28.02 62.01
N HIS A 106 -22.18 -27.16 61.15
CA HIS A 106 -21.67 -25.80 60.92
C HIS A 106 -22.38 -24.72 61.76
N ARG A 107 -22.98 -25.12 62.89
CA ARG A 107 -23.56 -24.25 63.92
C ARG A 107 -24.71 -23.36 63.44
N VAL A 108 -25.49 -23.81 62.45
CA VAL A 108 -26.70 -23.11 62.00
C VAL A 108 -27.88 -23.47 62.92
N ASP A 109 -28.54 -22.47 63.50
CA ASP A 109 -29.70 -22.64 64.38
C ASP A 109 -30.97 -22.97 63.57
N LEU A 110 -31.30 -24.26 63.50
CA LEU A 110 -32.47 -24.76 62.77
C LEU A 110 -33.80 -24.20 63.32
N SER A 111 -33.86 -23.77 64.58
CA SER A 111 -35.09 -23.27 65.21
C SER A 111 -35.54 -21.91 64.65
N LYS A 112 -34.68 -21.23 63.88
CA LYS A 112 -35.00 -19.96 63.21
C LYS A 112 -35.70 -20.14 61.87
N PHE A 113 -35.62 -21.32 61.26
CA PHE A 113 -36.29 -21.60 59.98
C PHE A 113 -37.81 -21.67 60.16
N GLY A 114 -38.54 -21.09 59.20
CA GLY A 114 -40.01 -21.00 59.22
C GLY A 114 -40.59 -19.88 60.10
N LYS A 115 -39.74 -19.03 60.70
CA LYS A 115 -40.17 -17.85 61.47
C LYS A 115 -40.06 -16.57 60.64
N GLY A 116 -41.07 -15.71 60.69
CA GLY A 116 -41.07 -14.43 59.98
C GLY A 116 -40.95 -14.61 58.46
N ASN A 117 -39.94 -13.96 57.85
CA ASN A 117 -39.64 -14.09 56.42
C ASN A 117 -38.69 -15.26 56.08
N ALA A 118 -38.22 -16.01 57.08
CA ALA A 118 -37.33 -17.14 56.88
C ALA A 118 -38.06 -18.30 56.19
N LYS A 119 -37.40 -18.93 55.23
CA LYS A 119 -37.86 -20.19 54.64
C LYS A 119 -37.99 -21.25 55.74
N THR A 120 -38.96 -22.15 55.58
CA THR A 120 -38.93 -23.40 56.34
C THR A 120 -37.70 -24.21 55.97
N LEU A 121 -37.25 -25.08 56.87
CA LEU A 121 -36.09 -25.92 56.62
C LEU A 121 -36.27 -26.80 55.38
N GLN A 122 -37.48 -27.33 55.17
CA GLN A 122 -37.86 -28.08 53.98
C GLN A 122 -37.72 -27.24 52.70
N GLN A 123 -38.20 -25.99 52.69
CA GLN A 123 -38.07 -25.12 51.52
C GLN A 123 -36.62 -24.75 51.23
N PHE A 124 -35.78 -24.63 52.26
CA PHE A 124 -34.36 -24.40 52.06
C PHE A 124 -33.67 -25.64 51.49
N TYR A 125 -33.96 -26.82 52.02
CA TYR A 125 -33.54 -28.10 51.45
C TYR A 125 -33.96 -28.25 49.99
N ASP A 126 -35.24 -28.00 49.68
CA ASP A 126 -35.75 -28.09 48.31
C ASP A 126 -35.00 -27.10 47.40
N SER A 127 -34.70 -25.89 47.88
CA SER A 127 -33.94 -24.89 47.11
C SER A 127 -32.49 -25.32 46.82
N VAL A 128 -31.83 -26.01 47.73
CA VAL A 128 -30.42 -26.41 47.61
C VAL A 128 -30.29 -27.75 46.87
N VAL A 129 -31.05 -28.75 47.30
CA VAL A 129 -30.86 -30.15 46.92
C VAL A 129 -31.75 -30.57 45.76
N ARG A 130 -33.01 -30.11 45.70
CA ARG A 130 -33.98 -30.55 44.68
C ARG A 130 -34.04 -29.63 43.47
N ASP A 131 -34.19 -28.34 43.73
CA ASP A 131 -34.35 -27.32 42.69
C ASP A 131 -33.01 -26.79 42.17
N GLU A 132 -31.92 -27.07 42.89
CA GLU A 132 -30.56 -26.61 42.58
C GLU A 132 -30.45 -25.09 42.37
N LYS A 133 -31.30 -24.30 43.04
CA LYS A 133 -31.34 -22.82 42.95
C LYS A 133 -30.18 -22.15 43.67
N CYS A 134 -29.46 -22.89 44.49
CA CYS A 134 -28.27 -22.43 45.20
C CYS A 134 -27.48 -23.64 45.68
N TYR A 135 -26.19 -23.46 45.94
CA TYR A 135 -25.37 -24.48 46.59
C TYR A 135 -24.76 -23.95 47.88
N LEU A 136 -24.24 -24.88 48.69
CA LEU A 136 -23.56 -24.57 49.94
C LEU A 136 -22.10 -24.92 49.82
N GLN A 137 -21.24 -24.04 50.33
CA GLN A 137 -19.81 -24.26 50.41
C GLN A 137 -19.33 -23.87 51.81
N VAL A 138 -18.35 -24.61 52.33
CA VAL A 138 -17.74 -24.29 53.62
C VAL A 138 -16.54 -23.39 53.37
N GLU A 139 -16.56 -22.17 53.90
CA GLU A 139 -15.41 -21.26 53.91
C GLU A 139 -15.15 -20.82 55.36
N ASP A 140 -13.89 -20.92 55.80
CA ASP A 140 -13.47 -20.60 57.17
C ASP A 140 -14.31 -21.28 58.28
N GLY A 141 -14.70 -22.54 58.02
CA GLY A 141 -15.51 -23.35 58.94
C GLY A 141 -16.99 -22.96 59.02
N ARG A 142 -17.45 -21.98 58.23
CA ARG A 142 -18.84 -21.54 58.15
C ARG A 142 -19.46 -21.96 56.82
N LEU A 143 -20.77 -22.24 56.84
CA LEU A 143 -21.52 -22.45 55.60
C LEU A 143 -21.81 -21.11 54.93
N LEU A 144 -21.46 -21.01 53.65
CA LEU A 144 -21.85 -19.96 52.73
C LEU A 144 -22.81 -20.51 51.70
N ARG A 145 -23.85 -19.73 51.39
CA ARG A 145 -24.83 -20.04 50.35
C ARG A 145 -24.52 -19.25 49.09
N PHE A 146 -24.31 -19.93 47.98
CA PHE A 146 -24.04 -19.28 46.70
C PHE A 146 -25.32 -19.25 45.86
N VAL A 147 -25.68 -18.06 45.38
CA VAL A 147 -26.87 -17.85 44.55
C VAL A 147 -26.47 -17.09 43.30
N GLU A 148 -26.62 -17.72 42.15
CA GLU A 148 -26.37 -17.07 40.85
C GLU A 148 -27.70 -16.60 40.25
N LEU A 149 -27.75 -15.37 39.76
CA LEU A 149 -28.98 -14.77 39.27
C LEU A 149 -28.76 -13.91 38.04
N VAL A 150 -29.74 -13.90 37.15
CA VAL A 150 -29.79 -13.08 35.94
C VAL A 150 -30.77 -11.93 36.18
N ARG A 151 -30.28 -10.70 36.19
CA ARG A 151 -31.06 -9.45 36.21
C ARG A 151 -31.20 -8.95 34.77
N ILE A 152 -32.43 -8.82 34.32
CA ILE A 152 -32.79 -8.44 32.95
C ILE A 152 -33.43 -7.04 33.00
N SER A 153 -32.75 -6.08 32.38
CA SER A 153 -33.25 -4.73 32.13
C SER A 153 -33.89 -4.71 30.74
N LEU A 154 -35.18 -5.08 30.66
CA LEU A 154 -35.93 -5.02 29.40
C LEU A 154 -36.40 -3.58 29.15
N ARG A 155 -35.91 -2.97 28.06
CA ARG A 155 -36.08 -1.55 27.75
C ARG A 155 -36.75 -1.32 26.40
N PHE A 156 -37.55 -0.25 26.31
CA PHE A 156 -38.04 0.28 25.03
C PHE A 156 -38.07 1.82 25.07
N ARG A 157 -37.99 2.50 23.91
CA ARG A 157 -38.33 3.93 23.81
C ARG A 157 -39.84 4.09 23.67
N ASP A 158 -40.44 4.98 24.46
CA ASP A 158 -41.84 5.37 24.34
C ASP A 158 -42.07 6.37 23.19
N THR A 159 -43.32 6.81 22.98
CA THR A 159 -43.67 7.70 21.87
C THR A 159 -42.98 9.06 21.94
N ASN A 160 -42.49 9.45 23.12
CA ASN A 160 -41.75 10.68 23.36
C ASN A 160 -40.23 10.45 23.30
N GLY A 161 -39.80 9.27 22.88
CA GLY A 161 -38.40 8.89 22.82
C GLY A 161 -37.79 8.55 24.18
N ARG A 162 -38.54 8.50 25.28
CA ARG A 162 -37.97 8.20 26.61
C ARG A 162 -37.80 6.71 26.82
N ILE A 163 -36.68 6.30 27.39
CA ILE A 163 -36.41 4.89 27.70
C ILE A 163 -37.18 4.48 28.95
N ARG A 164 -37.95 3.40 28.85
CA ARG A 164 -38.67 2.78 29.96
C ARG A 164 -38.18 1.35 30.17
N GLU A 165 -38.07 0.96 31.44
CA GLU A 165 -37.69 -0.39 31.87
C GLU A 165 -38.88 -1.13 32.48
N LEU A 166 -39.03 -2.40 32.13
CA LEU A 166 -40.04 -3.27 32.71
C LEU A 166 -39.68 -3.67 34.15
N ARG A 167 -40.57 -3.38 35.10
CA ARG A 167 -40.41 -3.72 36.52
C ARG A 167 -41.62 -4.45 37.08
N ILE A 168 -41.38 -5.30 38.09
CA ILE A 168 -42.44 -5.91 38.89
C ILE A 168 -42.97 -4.85 39.85
N LYS A 169 -44.14 -4.30 39.56
CA LYS A 169 -44.84 -3.32 40.40
C LYS A 169 -45.23 -3.97 41.72
N SER A 170 -45.98 -5.07 41.66
CA SER A 170 -46.43 -5.80 42.85
C SER A 170 -46.63 -7.29 42.58
N GLN A 171 -46.56 -8.11 43.63
CA GLN A 171 -46.76 -9.55 43.57
C GLN A 171 -47.71 -10.01 44.68
N ARG A 172 -48.71 -10.81 44.30
CA ARG A 172 -49.64 -11.46 45.23
C ARG A 172 -49.10 -12.83 45.62
N ASN A 173 -49.00 -13.11 46.92
CA ASN A 173 -48.59 -14.42 47.42
C ASN A 173 -49.78 -15.39 47.52
N ALA A 174 -49.51 -16.65 47.88
CA ALA A 174 -50.54 -17.69 48.01
C ALA A 174 -51.59 -17.38 49.09
N SER A 175 -51.26 -16.58 50.11
CA SER A 175 -52.21 -16.12 51.11
C SER A 175 -53.06 -14.92 50.65
N GLY A 176 -52.90 -14.48 49.40
CA GLY A 176 -53.68 -13.39 48.81
C GLY A 176 -53.16 -11.98 49.12
N SER A 177 -52.16 -11.83 49.99
CA SER A 177 -51.54 -10.54 50.30
C SER A 177 -50.65 -10.05 49.15
N CYS A 178 -50.71 -8.74 48.88
CA CYS A 178 -49.96 -8.09 47.81
C CYS A 178 -48.73 -7.37 48.37
N ARG A 179 -47.57 -7.58 47.77
CA ARG A 179 -46.31 -6.92 48.13
C ARG A 179 -45.81 -6.09 46.95
N GLU A 180 -45.62 -4.79 47.16
CA GLU A 180 -44.92 -3.94 46.20
C GLU A 180 -43.43 -4.29 46.16
N ARG A 181 -42.84 -4.31 44.96
CA ARG A 181 -41.44 -4.73 44.78
C ARG A 181 -40.60 -3.70 44.03
N ASN A 182 -41.16 -3.07 42.99
CA ASN A 182 -40.43 -2.20 42.06
C ASN A 182 -39.06 -2.78 41.61
N GLN A 183 -39.01 -4.09 41.39
CA GLN A 183 -37.79 -4.82 41.07
C GLN A 183 -37.68 -5.08 39.57
N PRO A 184 -36.48 -5.03 38.96
CA PRO A 184 -36.28 -5.48 37.59
C PRO A 184 -36.59 -6.97 37.46
N LEU A 185 -36.77 -7.42 36.23
CA LEU A 185 -36.95 -8.84 35.93
C LEU A 185 -35.69 -9.60 36.39
N ALA A 186 -35.85 -10.60 37.26
CA ALA A 186 -34.72 -11.40 37.74
C ALA A 186 -35.08 -12.88 37.79
N MET A 187 -34.11 -13.75 37.49
CA MET A 187 -34.24 -15.21 37.63
C MET A 187 -33.01 -15.79 38.32
N VAL A 188 -33.20 -16.85 39.10
CA VAL A 188 -32.09 -17.58 39.75
C VAL A 188 -31.67 -18.69 38.80
N LEU A 189 -30.38 -18.78 38.49
CA LEU A 189 -29.81 -19.86 37.69
C LEU A 189 -29.69 -21.11 38.55
N ARG A 190 -30.06 -22.25 37.97
CA ARG A 190 -29.77 -23.55 38.60
C ARG A 190 -28.28 -23.87 38.46
N ILE A 191 -27.77 -24.74 39.33
CA ILE A 191 -26.36 -25.17 39.29
C ILE A 191 -26.00 -25.74 37.90
N GLY A 192 -26.89 -26.51 37.26
CA GLY A 192 -26.69 -27.02 35.90
C GLY A 192 -26.79 -25.97 34.77
N GLU A 193 -27.22 -24.75 35.08
CA GLU A 193 -27.40 -23.63 34.14
C GLU A 193 -26.31 -22.57 34.29
N GLN A 194 -25.34 -22.75 35.20
CA GLN A 194 -24.25 -21.80 35.40
C GLN A 194 -23.48 -21.58 34.09
N GLY A 195 -23.20 -20.32 33.76
CA GLY A 195 -22.63 -19.91 32.48
C GLY A 195 -23.62 -19.85 31.30
N ARG A 196 -24.85 -20.39 31.43
CA ARG A 196 -25.89 -20.40 30.38
C ARG A 196 -26.92 -19.28 30.56
N TRP A 197 -26.46 -18.09 30.96
CA TRP A 197 -27.33 -16.95 31.27
C TRP A 197 -28.22 -16.51 30.10
N ARG A 198 -27.79 -16.73 28.84
CA ARG A 198 -28.62 -16.42 27.65
C ARG A 198 -29.88 -17.27 27.56
N GLU A 199 -29.74 -18.57 27.82
CA GLU A 199 -30.88 -19.49 27.79
C GLU A 199 -31.84 -19.20 28.95
N ALA A 200 -31.30 -18.80 30.11
CA ALA A 200 -32.10 -18.31 31.21
C ALA A 200 -32.87 -17.03 30.86
N ILE A 201 -32.35 -16.14 30.00
CA ILE A 201 -33.17 -15.02 29.50
C ILE A 201 -34.37 -15.55 28.73
N GLU A 202 -34.16 -16.55 27.86
CA GLU A 202 -35.23 -17.14 27.07
C GLU A 202 -36.31 -17.79 27.95
N GLU A 203 -35.90 -18.62 28.90
CA GLU A 203 -36.80 -19.26 29.87
C GLU A 203 -37.49 -18.23 30.77
N CYS A 204 -36.82 -17.13 31.13
CA CYS A 204 -37.41 -16.10 31.99
C CYS A 204 -38.55 -15.38 31.27
N PHE A 205 -38.36 -15.00 30.01
CA PHE A 205 -39.40 -14.35 29.22
C PHE A 205 -40.55 -15.30 28.89
N GLU A 206 -40.26 -16.57 28.61
CA GLU A 206 -41.30 -17.57 28.36
C GLU A 206 -42.12 -17.83 29.64
N SER A 207 -41.47 -18.14 30.75
CA SER A 207 -42.15 -18.48 32.01
C SER A 207 -42.89 -17.29 32.64
N LYS A 208 -42.34 -16.07 32.55
CA LYS A 208 -42.90 -14.90 33.28
C LYS A 208 -43.79 -14.01 32.42
N LEU A 209 -43.52 -13.92 31.12
CA LEU A 209 -44.21 -13.03 30.18
C LEU A 209 -44.93 -13.80 29.05
N SER A 210 -44.84 -15.13 29.05
CA SER A 210 -45.44 -16.00 28.03
C SER A 210 -44.95 -15.70 26.60
N LEU A 211 -43.72 -15.23 26.45
CA LEU A 211 -43.10 -14.93 25.15
C LEU A 211 -42.27 -16.11 24.67
N SER A 212 -42.65 -16.73 23.55
CA SER A 212 -41.88 -17.85 22.98
C SER A 212 -40.50 -17.39 22.49
N SER A 213 -39.52 -18.29 22.43
CA SER A 213 -38.17 -17.97 21.93
C SER A 213 -38.18 -17.34 20.52
N GLU A 214 -39.13 -17.71 19.66
CA GLU A 214 -39.30 -17.11 18.33
C GLU A 214 -39.69 -15.62 18.40
N VAL A 215 -40.64 -15.27 19.27
CA VAL A 215 -41.03 -13.87 19.51
C VAL A 215 -39.86 -13.09 20.09
N GLN A 216 -39.11 -13.68 21.02
CA GLN A 216 -37.97 -13.01 21.63
C GLN A 216 -36.88 -12.68 20.62
N ARG A 217 -36.49 -13.63 19.75
CA ARG A 217 -35.44 -13.41 18.73
C ARG A 217 -35.85 -12.36 17.70
N SER A 218 -37.13 -12.35 17.32
CA SER A 218 -37.67 -11.38 16.36
C SER A 218 -37.86 -9.99 16.97
N CYS A 219 -38.24 -9.89 18.25
CA CYS A 219 -38.63 -8.63 18.87
C CYS A 219 -37.55 -7.99 19.75
N PHE A 220 -36.54 -8.73 20.20
CA PHE A 220 -35.54 -8.23 21.15
C PHE A 220 -34.11 -8.28 20.62
N THR A 221 -33.29 -7.34 21.10
CA THR A 221 -31.83 -7.33 20.94
C THR A 221 -31.21 -7.42 22.32
N VAL A 222 -30.42 -8.47 22.56
CA VAL A 222 -29.64 -8.62 23.80
C VAL A 222 -28.33 -7.86 23.63
N SER A 223 -28.11 -6.81 24.43
CA SER A 223 -26.88 -6.03 24.36
C SER A 223 -25.76 -6.74 25.13
N THR A 224 -24.79 -7.28 24.41
CA THR A 224 -23.59 -7.89 24.99
C THR A 224 -22.67 -6.88 25.63
N ASP A 225 -22.64 -5.66 25.09
CA ASP A 225 -21.71 -4.62 25.52
C ASP A 225 -22.09 -4.04 26.89
N ASN A 226 -23.34 -4.24 27.31
CA ASN A 226 -23.87 -3.84 28.62
C ASN A 226 -23.99 -5.00 29.62
N TYR A 227 -23.36 -6.14 29.34
CA TYR A 227 -23.28 -7.26 30.27
C TYR A 227 -22.31 -6.94 31.41
N SER A 228 -22.75 -7.12 32.65
CA SER A 228 -21.89 -7.01 33.83
C SER A 228 -22.18 -8.11 34.85
N VAL A 229 -21.17 -8.46 35.65
CA VAL A 229 -21.30 -9.44 36.73
C VAL A 229 -20.92 -8.77 38.04
N GLU A 230 -21.82 -8.82 39.02
CA GLU A 230 -21.59 -8.30 40.37
C GLU A 230 -21.64 -9.43 41.38
N GLU A 231 -20.65 -9.49 42.28
CA GLU A 231 -20.68 -10.40 43.42
C GLU A 231 -20.90 -9.61 44.72
N ASN A 232 -21.88 -10.02 45.52
CA ASN A 232 -22.14 -9.40 46.82
C ASN A 232 -22.43 -10.47 47.88
N THR A 233 -21.80 -10.35 49.05
CA THR A 233 -22.02 -11.24 50.19
C THR A 233 -22.84 -10.51 51.25
N ALA A 234 -24.00 -11.05 51.61
CA ALA A 234 -24.87 -10.49 52.63
C ALA A 234 -25.55 -11.58 53.47
N GLU A 235 -25.95 -11.27 54.70
CA GLU A 235 -26.76 -12.19 55.50
C GLU A 235 -28.16 -12.34 54.85
N SER A 236 -28.66 -13.57 54.73
CA SER A 236 -29.94 -13.80 54.06
C SER A 236 -31.11 -13.69 55.01
N ASP A 237 -32.00 -12.72 54.76
CA ASP A 237 -33.28 -12.60 55.47
C ASP A 237 -34.14 -13.88 55.38
N THR A 238 -33.90 -14.71 54.36
CA THR A 238 -34.68 -15.92 54.08
C THR A 238 -34.03 -17.20 54.60
N VAL A 239 -32.75 -17.17 54.96
CA VAL A 239 -31.97 -18.34 55.39
C VAL A 239 -31.12 -17.91 56.59
N PRO A 240 -31.71 -17.91 57.80
CA PRO A 240 -31.09 -17.32 58.98
C PRO A 240 -29.80 -18.06 59.37
N GLY A 241 -28.77 -17.30 59.77
CA GLY A 241 -27.50 -17.86 60.23
C GLY A 241 -26.56 -18.35 59.11
N ILE A 242 -26.90 -18.11 57.84
CA ILE A 242 -26.06 -18.46 56.68
C ILE A 242 -25.87 -17.21 55.80
N PHE A 243 -24.62 -16.81 55.58
CA PHE A 243 -24.30 -15.73 54.64
C PHE A 243 -24.52 -16.21 53.20
N SER A 244 -25.08 -15.34 52.37
CA SER A 244 -25.32 -15.61 50.97
C SER A 244 -24.41 -14.76 50.08
N LYS A 245 -23.64 -15.42 49.22
CA LYS A 245 -22.89 -14.78 48.14
C LYS A 245 -23.72 -14.82 46.86
N TYR A 246 -24.17 -13.65 46.42
CA TYR A 246 -24.96 -13.47 45.22
C TYR A 246 -24.06 -13.10 44.06
N LYS A 247 -24.09 -13.88 42.98
CA LYS A 247 -23.46 -13.56 41.70
C LYS A 247 -24.53 -13.14 40.70
N ALA A 248 -24.62 -11.85 40.42
CA ALA A 248 -25.67 -11.24 39.63
C ALA A 248 -25.15 -10.87 38.23
N HIS A 249 -25.70 -11.50 37.19
CA HIS A 249 -25.49 -11.15 35.79
C HIS A 249 -26.51 -10.08 35.41
N SER A 250 -26.06 -8.86 35.15
CA SER A 250 -26.93 -7.75 34.73
C SER A 250 -26.86 -7.59 33.21
N ILE A 251 -28.00 -7.72 32.54
CA ILE A 251 -28.11 -7.69 31.07
C ILE A 251 -29.18 -6.69 30.64
N VAL A 252 -28.87 -5.90 29.61
CA VAL A 252 -29.84 -5.00 28.96
C VAL A 252 -30.41 -5.69 27.71
N VAL A 253 -31.73 -5.71 27.62
CA VAL A 253 -32.48 -6.23 26.48
C VAL A 253 -33.32 -5.10 25.90
N SER A 254 -33.14 -4.78 24.63
CA SER A 254 -33.86 -3.69 23.96
C SER A 254 -34.93 -4.22 23.02
N VAL A 255 -36.10 -3.59 23.00
CA VAL A 255 -37.18 -3.90 22.05
C VAL A 255 -36.86 -3.31 20.67
N LYS A 256 -36.77 -4.17 19.64
CA LYS A 256 -36.53 -3.80 18.23
C LYS A 256 -37.72 -3.05 17.63
N ASP A 257 -38.90 -3.64 17.77
CA ASP A 257 -40.17 -3.10 17.26
C ASP A 257 -41.27 -3.27 18.30
N ARG A 258 -41.65 -2.17 18.94
CA ARG A 258 -42.69 -2.13 19.98
C ARG A 258 -44.11 -2.32 19.44
N THR A 259 -44.31 -2.24 18.12
CA THR A 259 -45.63 -2.28 17.49
C THR A 259 -46.12 -3.69 17.16
N ARG A 260 -45.25 -4.69 17.35
CA ARG A 260 -45.54 -6.11 17.17
C ARG A 260 -46.73 -6.56 18.03
N GLU A 261 -47.68 -7.27 17.41
CA GLU A 261 -48.92 -7.73 18.04
C GLU A 261 -48.64 -8.62 19.27
N GLU A 262 -47.59 -9.43 19.19
CA GLU A 262 -47.18 -10.37 20.22
C GLU A 262 -46.73 -9.68 21.52
N LEU A 263 -46.36 -8.40 21.44
CA LEU A 263 -45.90 -7.59 22.58
C LEU A 263 -47.04 -6.81 23.26
N LYS A 264 -48.26 -6.80 22.71
CA LYS A 264 -49.41 -6.13 23.35
C LYS A 264 -49.74 -6.69 24.73
N LYS A 265 -49.51 -8.00 24.92
CA LYS A 265 -49.72 -8.68 26.21
C LYS A 265 -48.73 -8.24 27.31
N ILE A 266 -47.63 -7.59 26.94
CA ILE A 266 -46.71 -6.94 27.88
C ILE A 266 -46.85 -5.41 27.87
N GLY A 267 -48.00 -4.88 27.42
CA GLY A 267 -48.33 -3.46 27.51
C GLY A 267 -47.74 -2.55 26.43
N LEU A 268 -47.07 -3.10 25.40
CA LEU A 268 -46.51 -2.34 24.28
C LEU A 268 -47.54 -2.13 23.16
N PRO A 269 -47.43 -1.06 22.34
CA PRO A 269 -46.36 -0.05 22.29
C PRO A 269 -46.50 1.08 23.34
N SER A 270 -47.62 1.17 24.04
CA SER A 270 -47.95 2.29 24.95
C SER A 270 -47.15 2.30 26.26
N GLY A 271 -46.55 1.16 26.65
CA GLY A 271 -45.96 1.00 27.98
C GLY A 271 -47.00 0.93 29.10
N ALA A 272 -48.16 0.33 28.85
CA ALA A 272 -49.23 0.19 29.84
C ALA A 272 -48.86 -0.87 30.89
N ASP A 273 -49.30 -0.68 32.13
CA ASP A 273 -49.21 -1.70 33.19
C ASP A 273 -50.00 -2.94 32.79
N PHE A 274 -49.50 -4.14 33.15
CA PHE A 274 -50.15 -5.40 32.83
C PHE A 274 -49.92 -6.45 33.93
N SER A 275 -50.61 -7.59 33.85
CA SER A 275 -50.51 -8.66 34.84
C SER A 275 -50.27 -10.02 34.20
N THR A 276 -49.51 -10.89 34.87
CA THR A 276 -49.26 -12.29 34.43
C THR A 276 -49.58 -13.31 35.53
N GLU A 277 -49.54 -14.61 35.20
CA GLU A 277 -49.79 -15.74 36.12
C GLU A 277 -51.15 -15.63 36.85
N ASN A 278 -52.25 -15.43 36.11
CA ASN A 278 -53.61 -15.23 36.64
C ASN A 278 -53.71 -14.07 37.67
N GLY A 279 -52.99 -12.98 37.43
CA GLY A 279 -53.01 -11.78 38.30
C GLY A 279 -52.09 -11.87 39.52
N ARG A 280 -51.19 -12.86 39.57
CA ARG A 280 -50.21 -12.98 40.67
C ARG A 280 -49.08 -11.96 40.58
N ARG A 281 -48.73 -11.48 39.38
CA ARG A 281 -47.69 -10.45 39.19
C ARG A 281 -48.24 -9.29 38.39
N ASN A 282 -48.04 -8.08 38.90
CA ASN A 282 -48.33 -6.84 38.21
C ASN A 282 -47.02 -6.19 37.78
N TRP A 283 -46.98 -5.75 36.54
CA TRP A 283 -45.81 -5.19 35.88
C TRP A 283 -46.09 -3.75 35.48
N ALA A 284 -45.05 -2.92 35.50
CA ALA A 284 -45.11 -1.54 35.08
C ALA A 284 -43.89 -1.18 34.23
N TRP A 285 -44.10 -0.31 33.25
CA TRP A 285 -43.03 0.30 32.46
C TRP A 285 -42.63 1.63 33.09
N VAL A 286 -41.54 1.61 33.84
CA VAL A 286 -41.07 2.76 34.62
C VAL A 286 -39.99 3.50 33.83
N PRO A 287 -39.99 4.84 33.78
CA PRO A 287 -38.87 5.60 33.24
C PRO A 287 -37.55 5.20 33.92
N VAL A 288 -36.48 5.01 33.16
CA VAL A 288 -35.17 4.68 33.73
C VAL A 288 -34.59 5.93 34.39
N ALA A 289 -34.61 5.96 35.73
CA ALA A 289 -34.21 7.14 36.52
C ALA A 289 -32.75 7.60 36.34
N ASN A 290 -31.91 6.81 35.67
CA ASN A 290 -30.49 7.14 35.40
C ASN A 290 -30.23 7.70 33.99
N ASP A 291 -31.26 7.91 33.15
CA ASP A 291 -31.13 8.57 31.85
C ASP A 291 -31.34 10.09 31.91
N ASN A 292 -31.18 10.72 33.09
CA ASN A 292 -31.07 12.18 33.17
C ASN A 292 -29.90 12.72 32.35
N LYS A 293 -28.97 11.89 31.88
CA LYS A 293 -27.81 12.35 31.10
C LYS A 293 -28.14 12.94 29.74
N GLU A 294 -29.20 12.46 29.06
CA GLU A 294 -29.65 13.08 27.80
C GLU A 294 -30.22 14.49 28.09
N ASP A 295 -31.04 14.61 29.14
CA ASP A 295 -31.59 15.89 29.59
C ASP A 295 -30.51 16.81 30.17
N GLU A 296 -29.53 16.28 30.90
CA GLU A 296 -28.35 17.00 31.40
C GLU A 296 -27.50 17.51 30.25
N LEU A 297 -27.26 16.70 29.21
CA LEU A 297 -26.53 17.12 28.02
C LEU A 297 -27.29 18.22 27.28
N MET A 298 -28.61 18.06 27.09
CA MET A 298 -29.44 19.12 26.48
C MET A 298 -29.42 20.41 27.30
N ASN A 299 -29.61 20.31 28.61
CA ASN A 299 -29.57 21.46 29.52
C ASN A 299 -28.18 22.12 29.53
N LEU A 300 -27.11 21.32 29.46
CA LEU A 300 -25.74 21.81 29.39
C LEU A 300 -25.48 22.56 28.08
N LEU A 301 -25.89 22.01 26.93
CA LEU A 301 -25.77 22.69 25.63
C LEU A 301 -26.57 24.01 25.61
N GLN A 302 -27.82 23.98 26.09
CA GLN A 302 -28.69 25.16 26.16
C GLN A 302 -28.16 26.23 27.13
N LYS A 303 -27.59 25.81 28.27
CA LYS A 303 -26.94 26.72 29.24
C LYS A 303 -25.85 27.58 28.59
N TYR A 304 -25.16 27.03 27.58
CA TYR A 304 -24.09 27.72 26.85
C TYR A 304 -24.54 28.26 25.48
N ALA A 305 -25.85 28.48 25.30
CA ALA A 305 -26.45 29.04 24.10
C ALA A 305 -26.12 28.26 22.80
N ILE A 306 -25.90 26.96 22.91
CA ILE A 306 -25.76 26.07 21.74
C ILE A 306 -27.17 25.61 21.36
N ASP A 307 -27.63 25.99 20.16
CA ASP A 307 -28.96 25.65 19.69
C ASP A 307 -29.05 24.16 19.29
N VAL A 308 -29.61 23.35 20.19
CA VAL A 308 -29.82 21.91 19.97
C VAL A 308 -30.79 21.65 18.81
N ALA A 309 -31.61 22.62 18.40
CA ALA A 309 -32.48 22.46 17.22
C ALA A 309 -31.68 22.41 15.90
N GLU A 310 -30.45 22.92 15.88
CA GLU A 310 -29.54 22.76 14.72
C GLU A 310 -28.92 21.35 14.64
N PHE A 311 -29.07 20.55 15.69
CA PHE A 311 -28.57 19.18 15.73
C PHE A 311 -29.63 18.27 15.11
N SER A 312 -29.22 17.43 14.16
CA SER A 312 -30.05 16.26 13.85
C SER A 312 -30.12 15.35 15.08
N TRP A 313 -31.20 14.60 15.24
CA TRP A 313 -31.29 13.60 16.31
C TRP A 313 -30.07 12.66 16.28
N GLN A 314 -29.62 12.28 15.09
CA GLN A 314 -28.45 11.41 14.91
C GLN A 314 -27.18 12.08 15.43
N SER A 315 -26.97 13.35 15.12
CA SER A 315 -25.82 14.12 15.62
C SER A 315 -25.85 14.27 17.15
N PHE A 316 -27.03 14.51 17.73
CA PHE A 316 -27.16 14.57 19.19
C PHE A 316 -26.85 13.22 19.84
N ALA A 317 -27.40 12.13 19.31
CA ALA A 317 -27.13 10.78 19.80
C ALA A 317 -25.64 10.41 19.63
N GLU A 318 -25.02 10.81 18.52
CA GLU A 318 -23.57 10.65 18.31
C GLU A 318 -22.76 11.42 19.35
N LEU A 319 -23.13 12.67 19.68
CA LEU A 319 -22.46 13.43 20.72
C LEU A 319 -22.64 12.79 22.11
N TYR A 320 -23.86 12.35 22.42
CA TYR A 320 -24.16 11.64 23.67
C TYR A 320 -23.33 10.37 23.80
N ASP A 321 -23.30 9.55 22.75
CA ASP A 321 -22.50 8.33 22.72
C ASP A 321 -21.01 8.63 22.75
N GLU A 322 -20.56 9.70 22.12
CA GLU A 322 -19.16 10.10 22.14
C GLU A 322 -18.70 10.52 23.54
N VAL A 323 -19.52 11.27 24.28
CA VAL A 323 -19.20 11.82 25.60
C VAL A 323 -19.43 10.80 26.72
N TYR A 324 -20.62 10.19 26.77
CA TYR A 324 -21.03 9.39 27.92
C TYR A 324 -20.85 7.88 27.72
N THR A 325 -21.10 7.37 26.52
CA THR A 325 -21.03 5.92 26.23
C THR A 325 -19.59 5.48 25.95
N ASN A 326 -18.96 6.07 24.93
CA ASN A 326 -17.65 5.69 24.41
C ASN A 326 -16.49 6.48 25.03
N ARG A 327 -16.79 7.62 25.66
CA ARG A 327 -15.79 8.54 26.27
C ARG A 327 -14.63 8.88 25.32
N LEU A 328 -14.97 9.15 24.06
CA LEU A 328 -14.04 9.60 23.02
C LEU A 328 -13.85 11.13 23.03
N SER A 329 -14.73 11.83 23.75
CA SER A 329 -14.59 13.25 24.06
C SER A 329 -15.10 13.56 25.46
N GLU A 330 -14.75 14.75 25.94
CA GLU A 330 -15.22 15.31 27.20
C GLU A 330 -15.80 16.70 26.97
N LEU A 331 -16.83 17.07 27.73
CA LEU A 331 -17.36 18.43 27.75
C LEU A 331 -16.85 19.14 29.01
N GLN A 332 -16.23 20.31 28.81
CA GLN A 332 -15.63 21.10 29.88
C GLN A 332 -16.14 22.55 29.81
N GLU A 333 -16.55 23.09 30.95
CA GLU A 333 -16.93 24.50 31.09
C GLU A 333 -15.65 25.33 31.28
N ALA A 334 -15.31 26.20 30.33
CA ALA A 334 -14.12 27.05 30.42
C ALA A 334 -14.41 28.45 29.84
N ASN A 335 -14.03 29.51 30.56
CA ASN A 335 -14.22 30.90 30.14
C ASN A 335 -15.67 31.25 29.73
N ASN A 336 -16.65 30.69 30.44
CA ASN A 336 -18.09 30.85 30.15
C ASN A 336 -18.52 30.28 28.78
N GLU A 337 -17.73 29.35 28.23
CA GLU A 337 -18.04 28.57 27.04
C GLU A 337 -18.01 27.07 27.36
N LEU A 338 -18.72 26.29 26.54
CA LEU A 338 -18.65 24.83 26.60
C LEU A 338 -17.68 24.33 25.53
N LEU A 339 -16.61 23.69 25.98
CA LEU A 339 -15.58 23.12 25.11
C LEU A 339 -15.72 21.61 25.04
N ARG A 340 -15.69 21.07 23.83
CA ARG A 340 -15.60 19.64 23.57
C ARG A 340 -14.15 19.27 23.35
N THR A 341 -13.53 18.55 24.28
CA THR A 341 -12.14 18.11 24.15
C THR A 341 -12.08 16.73 23.51
N VAL A 342 -11.38 16.60 22.37
CA VAL A 342 -11.15 15.35 21.66
C VAL A 342 -9.66 15.07 21.64
N ARG A 343 -9.24 13.90 22.15
CA ARG A 343 -7.84 13.48 22.11
C ARG A 343 -7.60 12.68 20.83
N ILE A 344 -6.53 12.99 20.09
CA ILE A 344 -6.18 12.32 18.83
C ILE A 344 -4.72 11.88 18.91
N VAL A 345 -4.45 10.62 18.58
CA VAL A 345 -3.08 10.16 18.32
C VAL A 345 -2.81 10.22 16.82
N LYS A 346 -1.67 10.78 16.42
CA LYS A 346 -1.11 10.70 15.06
C LYS A 346 0.18 9.90 15.10
N VAL A 347 0.28 8.83 14.32
CA VAL A 347 1.46 7.96 14.27
C VAL A 347 2.16 8.13 12.93
N TRP A 348 3.40 8.59 12.97
CA TRP A 348 4.33 8.67 11.86
C TRP A 348 5.18 7.41 11.83
N LEU A 349 4.84 6.47 10.96
CA LEU A 349 5.60 5.23 10.79
C LEU A 349 6.71 5.42 9.76
N SER A 350 7.98 5.28 10.16
CA SER A 350 9.15 5.37 9.29
C SER A 350 9.95 4.08 9.21
N ALA A 351 10.66 3.88 8.10
CA ALA A 351 11.58 2.77 7.88
C ALA A 351 12.71 3.20 6.93
N ASP A 352 13.89 2.59 7.08
CA ASP A 352 14.98 2.75 6.13
C ASP A 352 14.78 1.83 4.93
N ILE A 353 14.57 2.44 3.76
CA ILE A 353 14.33 1.75 2.48
C ILE A 353 15.41 2.23 1.51
N LEU A 354 16.23 1.29 1.04
CA LEU A 354 17.38 1.59 0.16
C LEU A 354 18.32 2.64 0.77
N SER A 355 18.58 2.55 2.08
CA SER A 355 19.43 3.47 2.85
C SER A 355 18.91 4.92 2.92
N CYS A 356 17.61 5.11 2.69
CA CYS A 356 16.91 6.39 2.83
C CYS A 356 15.72 6.22 3.77
N ARG A 357 15.53 7.17 4.69
CA ARG A 357 14.37 7.19 5.58
C ARG A 357 13.10 7.49 4.78
N HIS A 358 12.12 6.61 4.87
CA HIS A 358 10.79 6.79 4.29
C HIS A 358 9.75 6.82 5.39
N VAL A 359 8.65 7.52 5.15
CA VAL A 359 7.49 7.65 6.03
C VAL A 359 6.28 7.09 5.31
N LEU A 360 5.48 6.29 6.02
CA LEU A 360 4.24 5.73 5.50
C LEU A 360 3.14 6.80 5.49
N VAL A 361 2.55 7.05 4.33
CA VAL A 361 1.51 8.08 4.15
C VAL A 361 0.28 7.51 3.45
N MET A 362 -0.89 8.05 3.77
CA MET A 362 -2.14 7.69 3.10
C MET A 362 -2.20 8.31 1.71
N LYS A 363 -2.33 7.49 0.66
CA LYS A 363 -2.44 7.94 -0.73
C LYS A 363 -3.89 8.15 -1.14
N THR A 364 -4.73 7.14 -0.93
CA THR A 364 -6.16 7.20 -1.29
C THR A 364 -7.03 6.55 -0.22
N LYS A 365 -8.28 7.03 -0.11
CA LYS A 365 -9.31 6.44 0.74
C LYS A 365 -10.58 6.26 -0.07
N GLN A 366 -11.04 5.03 -0.20
CA GLN A 366 -12.32 4.68 -0.80
C GLN A 366 -13.32 4.31 0.30
N GLN A 367 -14.49 4.96 0.28
CA GLN A 367 -15.57 4.71 1.21
C GLN A 367 -16.91 4.89 0.49
N ARG A 368 -17.89 4.00 0.70
CA ARG A 368 -19.18 4.02 -0.02
C ARG A 368 -19.03 4.16 -1.55
N ARG A 369 -18.10 3.40 -2.14
CA ARG A 369 -17.72 3.43 -3.57
C ARG A 369 -17.12 4.75 -4.09
N ARG A 370 -16.95 5.76 -3.23
CA ARG A 370 -16.28 7.02 -3.61
C ARG A 370 -14.80 6.93 -3.23
N THR A 371 -13.92 6.96 -4.23
CA THR A 371 -12.48 7.10 -4.02
C THR A 371 -12.14 8.57 -3.87
N VAL A 372 -11.55 8.92 -2.74
CA VAL A 372 -11.04 10.25 -2.43
C VAL A 372 -9.53 10.14 -2.35
N GLU A 373 -8.83 10.78 -3.28
CA GLU A 373 -7.41 11.06 -3.12
C GLU A 373 -7.23 11.98 -1.92
N VAL A 374 -6.28 11.63 -1.07
CA VAL A 374 -6.03 12.39 0.14
C VAL A 374 -5.08 13.53 -0.22
N PRO A 375 -5.50 14.80 -0.13
CA PRO A 375 -4.62 15.91 -0.43
C PRO A 375 -3.53 15.99 0.66
N GLY A 376 -2.28 16.04 0.22
CA GLY A 376 -1.09 16.15 1.07
C GLY A 376 -0.75 14.89 1.88
N VAL A 377 0.20 15.04 2.78
CA VAL A 377 0.66 13.97 3.66
C VAL A 377 -0.35 13.75 4.78
N ARG A 378 -0.83 12.51 4.94
CA ARG A 378 -1.58 12.11 6.14
C ARG A 378 -0.96 10.91 6.82
N ALA A 379 -0.59 11.12 8.09
CA ALA A 379 -0.19 10.10 9.03
C ALA A 379 -1.35 9.15 9.40
N LEU A 380 -1.02 8.05 10.08
CA LEU A 380 -2.01 7.24 10.77
C LEU A 380 -2.63 8.07 11.88
N SER A 381 -3.95 8.02 12.03
CA SER A 381 -4.62 8.76 13.11
C SER A 381 -5.84 8.05 13.67
N MET A 382 -6.09 8.29 14.95
CA MET A 382 -7.22 7.73 15.70
C MET A 382 -7.61 8.64 16.88
N ARG A 383 -8.89 8.66 17.25
CA ARG A 383 -9.36 9.32 18.47
C ARG A 383 -9.03 8.42 19.67
N MET A 384 -8.52 9.01 20.75
CA MET A 384 -8.18 8.32 21.99
C MET A 384 -9.38 8.37 22.94
N ARG A 385 -9.54 7.34 23.77
CA ARG A 385 -10.49 7.40 24.90
C ARG A 385 -9.92 8.29 26.00
N ALA A 386 -10.78 8.90 26.82
CA ALA A 386 -10.41 9.76 27.93
C ALA A 386 -9.32 9.14 28.84
N SER A 387 -9.46 7.86 29.19
CA SER A 387 -8.52 7.13 30.05
C SER A 387 -7.37 6.44 29.31
N GLN A 388 -7.31 6.54 27.98
CA GLN A 388 -6.32 5.82 27.18
C GLN A 388 -4.99 6.58 27.17
N THR A 389 -3.89 5.84 27.36
CA THR A 389 -2.54 6.40 27.20
C THR A 389 -2.22 6.57 25.71
N TRP A 390 -1.25 7.44 25.38
CA TRP A 390 -0.84 7.59 23.99
C TRP A 390 -0.19 6.32 23.43
N ASP A 391 0.49 5.53 24.28
CA ASP A 391 1.15 4.28 23.90
C ASP A 391 0.11 3.21 23.52
N ASP A 392 -0.91 3.01 24.36
CA ASP A 392 -2.02 2.10 24.07
C ASP A 392 -2.74 2.51 22.78
N ALA A 393 -2.94 3.81 22.57
CA ALA A 393 -3.58 4.32 21.37
C ALA A 393 -2.71 4.15 20.10
N ALA A 394 -1.38 4.30 20.23
CA ALA A 394 -0.44 4.04 19.15
C ALA A 394 -0.43 2.56 18.75
N ARG A 395 -0.44 1.64 19.73
CA ARG A 395 -0.56 0.19 19.49
C ARG A 395 -1.90 -0.15 18.83
N GLU A 396 -3.00 0.36 19.36
CA GLU A 396 -4.34 0.12 18.80
C GLU A 396 -4.46 0.67 17.38
N VAL A 397 -3.87 1.83 17.05
CA VAL A 397 -3.94 2.35 15.68
C VAL A 397 -3.07 1.54 14.71
N LEU A 398 -1.87 1.10 15.10
CA LEU A 398 -1.02 0.25 14.26
C LEU A 398 -1.68 -1.11 14.00
N PHE A 399 -2.25 -1.73 15.04
CA PHE A 399 -3.00 -2.97 14.91
C PHE A 399 -4.26 -2.80 14.04
N SER A 400 -5.15 -1.88 14.40
CA SER A 400 -6.46 -1.73 13.74
C SER A 400 -6.40 -1.16 12.32
N LYS A 401 -5.30 -0.52 11.93
CA LYS A 401 -5.14 0.10 10.60
C LYS A 401 -4.19 -0.64 9.68
N LEU A 402 -3.18 -1.31 10.23
CA LEU A 402 -2.13 -1.97 9.45
C LEU A 402 -2.02 -3.47 9.74
N GLY A 403 -2.75 -3.99 10.75
CA GLY A 403 -2.65 -5.40 11.15
C GLY A 403 -1.33 -5.75 11.83
N ILE A 404 -0.64 -4.77 12.43
CA ILE A 404 0.63 -5.00 13.12
C ILE A 404 0.34 -5.49 14.54
N GLU A 405 0.74 -6.72 14.83
CA GLU A 405 0.59 -7.35 16.14
C GLU A 405 1.47 -6.72 17.22
N GLU A 406 1.02 -6.77 18.47
CA GLU A 406 1.73 -6.15 19.60
C GLU A 406 3.13 -6.74 19.83
N GLU A 407 3.28 -8.05 19.63
CA GLU A 407 4.57 -8.73 19.71
C GLU A 407 5.57 -8.17 18.68
N TRP A 408 5.11 -7.87 17.47
CA TRP A 408 5.98 -7.34 16.40
C TRP A 408 6.43 -5.92 16.70
N MET A 409 5.53 -5.10 17.27
CA MET A 409 5.87 -3.74 17.70
C MET A 409 6.96 -3.76 18.78
N ARG A 410 6.88 -4.69 19.73
CA ARG A 410 7.83 -4.80 20.84
C ARG A 410 9.23 -5.21 20.38
N GLU A 411 9.31 -6.09 19.38
CA GLU A 411 10.58 -6.68 18.94
C GLU A 411 11.26 -5.92 17.81
N GLY A 412 10.49 -5.26 16.94
CA GLY A 412 11.01 -4.70 15.70
C GLY A 412 10.70 -3.23 15.46
N MET A 413 10.12 -2.52 16.44
CA MET A 413 9.84 -1.09 16.33
C MET A 413 10.35 -0.29 17.53
N SER A 414 10.86 0.90 17.26
CA SER A 414 11.07 1.95 18.25
C SER A 414 9.87 2.88 18.24
N VAL A 415 9.25 3.13 19.39
CA VAL A 415 8.10 4.03 19.54
C VAL A 415 8.49 5.18 20.46
N THR A 416 8.37 6.40 19.97
CA THR A 416 8.77 7.62 20.70
C THR A 416 7.69 8.69 20.61
N LEU A 417 7.42 9.35 21.74
CA LEU A 417 6.55 10.52 21.78
C LEU A 417 7.26 11.68 21.09
N ALA A 418 6.66 12.19 20.02
CA ALA A 418 7.22 13.24 19.19
C ALA A 418 6.82 14.63 19.68
N ASP A 419 5.51 14.88 19.80
CA ASP A 419 4.98 16.17 20.26
C ASP A 419 3.55 16.05 20.81
N GLN A 420 3.10 17.07 21.54
CA GLN A 420 1.71 17.22 21.97
C GLN A 420 1.28 18.67 21.91
N PHE A 421 0.22 18.96 21.14
CA PHE A 421 -0.31 20.31 20.98
C PHE A 421 -1.84 20.32 20.94
N GLN A 422 -2.42 21.52 20.95
CA GLN A 422 -3.87 21.73 20.94
C GLN A 422 -4.27 22.61 19.77
N GLU A 423 -5.33 22.21 19.07
CA GLU A 423 -6.00 23.00 18.04
C GLU A 423 -7.45 23.25 18.46
N VAL A 424 -7.94 24.48 18.29
CA VAL A 424 -9.32 24.82 18.64
C VAL A 424 -10.06 25.23 17.38
N GLU A 425 -11.14 24.51 17.09
CA GLU A 425 -11.99 24.76 15.91
C GLU A 425 -13.47 24.65 16.29
N LEU A 426 -14.36 25.25 15.47
CA LEU A 426 -15.79 24.99 15.59
C LEU A 426 -16.11 23.61 15.00
N SER A 427 -16.88 22.80 15.74
CA SER A 427 -17.25 21.47 15.27
C SER A 427 -18.16 21.57 14.05
N GLN A 428 -17.74 20.99 12.93
CA GLN A 428 -18.60 20.87 11.74
C GLN A 428 -19.79 19.93 11.96
N SER A 429 -19.66 18.95 12.87
CA SER A 429 -20.71 17.97 13.18
C SER A 429 -21.68 18.44 14.27
N PHE A 430 -21.25 19.44 15.07
CA PHE A 430 -22.00 19.97 16.21
C PHE A 430 -21.98 21.50 16.14
N PRO A 431 -22.83 22.12 15.31
CA PRO A 431 -22.87 23.57 15.14
C PRO A 431 -22.91 24.32 16.48
N GLY A 432 -22.15 25.41 16.58
CA GLY A 432 -22.03 26.20 17.81
C GLY A 432 -21.12 25.63 18.91
N LEU A 433 -20.75 24.34 18.86
CA LEU A 433 -19.87 23.72 19.87
C LEU A 433 -18.40 23.83 19.46
N LYS A 434 -17.60 24.58 20.24
CA LYS A 434 -16.14 24.65 20.07
C LYS A 434 -15.50 23.32 20.47
N THR A 435 -14.59 22.82 19.63
CA THR A 435 -13.86 21.57 19.87
C THR A 435 -12.37 21.87 20.03
N VAL A 436 -11.79 21.38 21.12
CA VAL A 436 -10.34 21.38 21.37
C VAL A 436 -9.80 20.01 21.00
N TYR A 437 -9.02 19.94 19.93
CA TYR A 437 -8.29 18.74 19.54
C TYR A 437 -6.95 18.72 20.25
N VAL A 438 -6.79 17.81 21.22
CA VAL A 438 -5.50 17.53 21.83
C VAL A 438 -4.82 16.47 20.99
N ILE A 439 -3.85 16.88 20.17
CA ILE A 439 -3.16 16.00 19.22
C ILE A 439 -1.84 15.57 19.84
N THR A 440 -1.64 14.26 19.93
CA THR A 440 -0.38 13.64 20.35
C THR A 440 0.26 12.99 19.13
N GLU A 441 1.41 13.48 18.70
CA GLU A 441 2.18 12.92 17.59
C GLU A 441 3.23 11.93 18.12
N ILE A 442 3.28 10.76 17.51
CA ILE A 442 4.15 9.64 17.86
C ILE A 442 4.98 9.28 16.63
N LEU A 443 6.29 9.10 16.83
CA LEU A 443 7.18 8.56 15.82
C LEU A 443 7.42 7.08 16.10
N CYS A 444 7.12 6.25 15.11
CA CYS A 444 7.38 4.83 15.12
C CYS A 444 8.42 4.50 14.04
N GLU A 445 9.50 3.82 14.39
CA GLU A 445 10.56 3.45 13.45
C GLU A 445 10.72 1.93 13.38
N VAL A 446 10.67 1.37 12.18
CA VAL A 446 10.96 -0.05 11.94
C VAL A 446 12.46 -0.27 11.99
N LEU A 447 12.93 -1.00 13.01
CA LEU A 447 14.36 -1.18 13.29
C LEU A 447 15.09 -2.04 12.24
N ASN A 448 14.36 -2.95 11.60
CA ASN A 448 14.89 -3.81 10.54
C ASN A 448 13.83 -4.02 9.45
N ALA A 449 13.86 -3.19 8.40
CA ALA A 449 12.90 -3.26 7.29
C ALA A 449 12.97 -4.58 6.50
N HIS A 450 14.06 -5.36 6.62
CA HIS A 450 14.22 -6.64 5.93
C HIS A 450 13.59 -7.83 6.66
N ASP A 451 13.06 -7.64 7.88
CA ASP A 451 12.34 -8.70 8.57
C ASP A 451 11.06 -9.09 7.79
N PRO A 452 10.86 -10.38 7.44
CA PRO A 452 9.72 -10.83 6.65
C PRO A 452 8.35 -10.43 7.21
N ARG A 453 8.23 -10.20 8.52
CA ARG A 453 6.98 -9.76 9.15
C ARG A 453 6.49 -8.43 8.60
N TRP A 454 7.38 -7.56 8.11
CA TRP A 454 7.02 -6.25 7.57
C TRP A 454 6.57 -6.25 6.11
N GLN A 455 6.56 -7.42 5.45
CA GLN A 455 6.06 -7.53 4.07
C GLN A 455 4.59 -7.13 3.96
N ILE A 456 3.79 -7.28 5.03
CA ILE A 456 2.38 -6.86 5.05
C ILE A 456 2.19 -5.35 4.86
N ILE A 457 3.21 -4.55 5.18
CA ILE A 457 3.26 -3.11 4.96
C ILE A 457 4.24 -2.72 3.84
N GLY A 458 4.56 -3.66 2.94
CA GLY A 458 5.35 -3.38 1.73
C GLY A 458 6.86 -3.24 1.93
N LEU A 459 7.41 -3.57 3.11
CA LEU A 459 8.86 -3.58 3.36
C LEU A 459 9.51 -4.92 2.94
N PRO A 460 10.82 -4.93 2.61
CA PRO A 460 11.75 -3.81 2.57
C PRO A 460 11.65 -2.96 1.30
N GLY A 461 10.87 -3.37 0.30
CA GLY A 461 10.84 -2.73 -1.02
C GLY A 461 10.17 -1.35 -1.07
N GLY A 462 9.47 -0.95 -0.01
CA GLY A 462 8.66 0.27 0.00
C GLY A 462 7.47 0.22 -0.94
N VAL A 463 6.91 -0.96 -1.16
CA VAL A 463 5.80 -1.17 -2.09
C VAL A 463 4.51 -0.61 -1.49
N ASP A 464 3.75 0.14 -2.29
CA ASP A 464 2.40 0.58 -1.93
C ASP A 464 1.52 -0.63 -1.59
N PHE A 465 0.67 -0.49 -0.58
CA PHE A 465 -0.25 -1.54 -0.17
C PHE A 465 -1.62 -0.98 0.19
N THR A 466 -2.61 -1.86 0.31
CA THR A 466 -4.00 -1.47 0.56
C THR A 466 -4.56 -2.25 1.74
N PHE A 467 -5.24 -1.54 2.64
CA PHE A 467 -5.93 -2.13 3.78
C PHE A 467 -7.43 -1.88 3.66
N ALA A 468 -8.23 -2.95 3.73
CA ALA A 468 -9.68 -2.88 3.70
C ALA A 468 -10.24 -3.21 5.08
N ARG A 469 -11.15 -2.36 5.58
CA ARG A 469 -11.86 -2.61 6.84
C ARG A 469 -13.37 -2.46 6.67
N GLN A 470 -14.11 -3.32 7.32
CA GLN A 470 -15.56 -3.29 7.32
C GLN A 470 -16.09 -2.62 8.58
N ARG A 471 -17.02 -1.69 8.42
CA ARG A 471 -17.75 -1.06 9.52
C ARG A 471 -19.24 -1.29 9.34
N PRO A 472 -19.96 -1.74 10.39
CA PRO A 472 -21.41 -1.67 10.40
C PRO A 472 -21.85 -0.20 10.25
N VAL A 473 -22.76 0.07 9.32
CA VAL A 473 -23.38 1.39 9.14
C VAL A 473 -24.75 1.37 9.79
N GLY A 474 -24.86 1.97 10.97
CA GLY A 474 -26.12 2.10 11.67
C GLY A 474 -26.73 0.76 12.10
N GLN A 475 -28.03 0.79 12.40
CA GLN A 475 -28.77 -0.35 12.95
C GLN A 475 -29.29 -1.33 11.86
N SER A 476 -29.14 -1.00 10.57
CA SER A 476 -29.67 -1.82 9.45
C SER A 476 -28.86 -3.09 9.18
N GLY A 477 -27.68 -3.24 9.79
CA GLY A 477 -26.76 -4.35 9.51
C GLY A 477 -25.98 -4.20 8.21
N ASP A 478 -26.11 -3.07 7.50
CA ASP A 478 -25.31 -2.78 6.31
C ASP A 478 -23.83 -2.62 6.67
N ILE A 479 -22.95 -3.17 5.83
CA ILE A 479 -21.50 -3.13 6.05
C ILE A 479 -20.87 -2.17 5.04
N ASP A 480 -20.29 -1.06 5.50
CA ASP A 480 -19.47 -0.16 4.68
C ASP A 480 -18.02 -0.60 4.73
N THR A 481 -17.46 -0.84 3.54
CA THR A 481 -16.05 -1.21 3.40
C THR A 481 -15.26 0.06 3.12
N VAL A 482 -14.33 0.38 4.02
CA VAL A 482 -13.37 1.47 3.86
C VAL A 482 -12.06 0.85 3.39
N ILE A 483 -11.64 1.22 2.19
CA ILE A 483 -10.37 0.77 1.59
C ILE A 483 -9.40 1.95 1.64
N ILE A 484 -8.21 1.74 2.19
CA ILE A 484 -7.18 2.77 2.33
C ILE A 484 -5.92 2.27 1.62
N ARG A 485 -5.43 3.03 0.65
CA ARG A 485 -4.13 2.79 0.03
C ARG A 485 -3.06 3.60 0.76
N TRP A 486 -2.01 2.90 1.18
CA TRP A 486 -0.83 3.46 1.81
C TRP A 486 0.36 3.38 0.86
N GLY A 487 1.29 4.32 0.99
CA GLY A 487 2.53 4.32 0.22
C GLY A 487 3.68 4.90 1.01
N TRP A 488 4.88 4.40 0.76
CA TRP A 488 6.12 4.90 1.36
C TRP A 488 6.60 6.13 0.59
N THR A 489 6.84 7.23 1.31
CA THR A 489 7.31 8.48 0.72
C THR A 489 8.59 8.88 1.42
N ASN A 490 9.53 9.48 0.68
CA ASN A 490 10.78 9.94 1.30
C ASN A 490 10.46 10.90 2.47
N ALA A 491 11.11 10.72 3.62
CA ALA A 491 10.87 11.52 4.80
C ALA A 491 11.06 13.03 4.52
N HIS A 492 12.05 13.39 3.71
CA HIS A 492 12.31 14.77 3.32
C HIS A 492 11.15 15.38 2.52
N ASP A 493 10.53 14.62 1.60
CA ASP A 493 9.37 15.10 0.83
C ASP A 493 8.16 15.29 1.74
N VAL A 494 8.00 14.41 2.74
CA VAL A 494 6.95 14.51 3.74
C VAL A 494 7.14 15.75 4.61
N GLU A 495 8.34 15.95 5.13
CA GLU A 495 8.73 17.13 5.91
C GLU A 495 8.52 18.43 5.13
N TYR A 496 8.91 18.45 3.87
CA TYR A 496 8.71 19.57 2.96
C TYR A 496 7.22 19.89 2.76
N GLN A 497 6.39 18.88 2.49
CA GLN A 497 4.95 19.07 2.32
C GLN A 497 4.25 19.54 3.60
N ILE A 498 4.67 19.03 4.76
CA ILE A 498 4.15 19.47 6.07
C ILE A 498 4.51 20.95 6.30
N ALA A 499 5.76 21.33 6.03
CA ALA A 499 6.21 22.71 6.13
C ALA A 499 5.43 23.67 5.21
N LEU A 500 5.10 23.24 3.98
CA LEU A 500 4.26 24.02 3.05
C LEU A 500 2.83 24.24 3.56
N GLN A 501 2.29 23.31 4.36
CA GLN A 501 0.96 23.46 4.95
C GLN A 501 0.94 24.40 6.17
N GLY A 502 2.08 25.02 6.50
CA GLY A 502 2.20 25.90 7.67
C GLY A 502 2.28 25.13 8.99
N HIS A 503 2.31 23.80 8.95
CA HIS A 503 2.57 22.96 10.11
C HIS A 503 4.08 22.71 10.19
N ARG A 504 4.74 23.05 11.30
CA ARG A 504 6.17 22.70 11.47
C ARG A 504 6.29 21.26 11.94
N PHE A 505 7.06 20.46 11.22
CA PHE A 505 7.42 19.11 11.63
C PHE A 505 8.53 19.16 12.69
N LEU A 506 8.30 18.52 13.85
CA LEU A 506 9.30 18.15 14.86
C LEU A 506 10.34 19.23 15.26
N GLY A 507 9.87 20.37 15.74
CA GLY A 507 10.71 21.37 16.43
C GLY A 507 9.89 22.17 17.43
N LYS A 508 10.39 22.31 18.66
CA LYS A 508 9.76 23.02 19.79
C LYS A 508 9.15 24.34 19.31
N GLN A 509 7.84 24.53 19.55
CA GLN A 509 7.30 25.88 19.53
C GLN A 509 8.02 26.73 20.59
N PRO A 510 8.53 27.92 20.25
CA PRO A 510 8.60 28.98 21.23
C PRO A 510 7.17 29.24 21.71
N SER A 511 6.97 29.36 23.02
CA SER A 511 5.65 29.72 23.56
C SER A 511 5.07 30.94 22.83
N LEU A 512 3.76 31.15 22.91
CA LEU A 512 2.98 32.25 22.33
C LEU A 512 3.55 33.69 22.55
N PHE A 513 4.67 33.84 23.26
CA PHE A 513 5.40 35.07 23.55
C PHE A 513 6.68 35.31 22.73
N ASP A 514 7.17 34.38 21.90
CA ASP A 514 8.45 34.57 21.18
C ASP A 514 8.26 34.97 19.70
N LYS A 515 8.46 36.26 19.40
CA LYS A 515 8.20 36.88 18.08
C LYS A 515 9.35 36.76 17.07
N SER A 516 10.35 35.90 17.27
CA SER A 516 11.60 35.91 16.48
C SER A 516 11.86 34.68 15.59
N ALA A 517 11.04 33.63 15.62
CA ALA A 517 11.33 32.37 14.90
C ALA A 517 10.88 32.31 13.43
N GLY A 518 10.70 33.45 12.75
CA GLY A 518 10.14 33.54 11.38
C GLY A 518 11.09 33.20 10.21
N VAL A 519 12.35 32.83 10.47
CA VAL A 519 13.40 32.84 9.43
C VAL A 519 13.60 31.48 8.72
N GLU A 520 13.35 30.34 9.35
CA GLU A 520 13.68 29.02 8.76
C GLU A 520 12.69 28.52 7.69
N VAL A 521 11.41 28.86 7.76
CA VAL A 521 10.41 28.38 6.78
C VAL A 521 10.60 29.03 5.40
N MET A 522 11.26 30.19 5.31
CA MET A 522 11.60 30.81 4.02
C MET A 522 12.70 30.07 3.24
N GLN A 523 13.53 29.24 3.89
CA GLN A 523 14.60 28.51 3.19
C GLN A 523 14.07 27.37 2.30
N ASN A 524 12.90 26.78 2.57
CA ASN A 524 12.36 25.74 1.70
C ASN A 524 11.70 26.28 0.40
N ILE A 525 11.34 27.56 0.37
CA ILE A 525 10.91 28.24 -0.87
C ILE A 525 12.12 28.52 -1.78
N SER A 526 13.35 28.51 -1.26
CA SER A 526 14.55 28.84 -2.05
C SER A 526 14.99 27.76 -3.04
N ASN A 527 14.36 26.57 -3.05
CA ASN A 527 14.82 25.45 -3.87
C ASN A 527 14.15 25.36 -5.25
N LYS A 528 13.06 26.12 -5.44
CA LYS A 528 12.27 26.17 -6.68
C LYS A 528 12.47 27.52 -7.36
N VAL A 529 12.36 27.53 -8.69
CA VAL A 529 12.26 28.77 -9.46
C VAL A 529 10.81 29.23 -9.56
N LEU A 530 10.59 30.52 -9.77
CA LEU A 530 9.24 31.08 -9.89
C LEU A 530 8.58 30.65 -11.21
N ALA A 531 7.60 29.76 -11.14
CA ALA A 531 6.84 29.34 -12.32
C ALA A 531 6.11 30.51 -13.00
N PRO A 532 5.97 30.49 -14.34
CA PRO A 532 5.30 31.56 -15.07
C PRO A 532 3.81 31.62 -14.72
N GLU A 533 3.20 32.79 -14.98
CA GLU A 533 1.76 32.95 -14.77
C GLU A 533 0.95 31.98 -15.66
N PRO A 534 -0.09 31.33 -15.09
CA PRO A 534 -1.00 30.46 -15.82
C PRO A 534 -1.54 31.05 -17.11
N LEU A 535 -1.71 30.20 -18.12
CA LEU A 535 -2.41 30.59 -19.36
C LEU A 535 -3.90 30.23 -19.24
N PRO A 536 -4.82 31.20 -19.48
CA PRO A 536 -6.25 30.91 -19.46
C PRO A 536 -6.63 30.00 -20.64
N VAL A 537 -7.54 29.06 -20.39
CA VAL A 537 -7.98 28.09 -21.40
C VAL A 537 -9.42 28.38 -21.83
N GLY A 538 -9.57 28.92 -23.04
CA GLY A 538 -10.88 29.01 -23.70
C GLY A 538 -11.52 27.63 -23.95
N ARG A 539 -12.84 27.56 -24.15
CA ARG A 539 -13.55 26.31 -24.50
C ARG A 539 -13.43 25.99 -26.00
N GLY A 540 -13.32 24.72 -26.37
CA GLY A 540 -13.37 24.25 -27.76
C GLY A 540 -12.73 22.87 -27.97
N ASP A 541 -13.06 22.23 -29.11
CA ASP A 541 -12.68 20.84 -29.46
C ASP A 541 -11.35 20.73 -30.26
N GLU A 542 -10.65 21.86 -30.51
CA GLU A 542 -9.35 21.86 -31.19
C GLU A 542 -8.19 21.38 -30.30
N LEU A 543 -7.06 20.98 -30.92
CA LEU A 543 -5.81 20.63 -30.25
C LEU A 543 -5.44 21.70 -29.21
N LEU A 544 -5.46 21.32 -27.94
CA LEU A 544 -5.39 22.26 -26.83
C LEU A 544 -4.13 23.15 -26.86
N ILE A 545 -2.97 22.58 -27.19
CA ILE A 545 -1.70 23.30 -27.30
C ILE A 545 -1.78 24.42 -28.34
N LYS A 546 -2.30 24.10 -29.54
CA LYS A 546 -2.45 25.07 -30.65
C LYS A 546 -3.28 26.27 -30.20
N ARG A 547 -4.34 26.05 -29.44
CA ARG A 547 -5.20 27.12 -28.89
C ARG A 547 -4.49 27.94 -27.81
N ILE A 548 -3.84 27.28 -26.86
CA ILE A 548 -3.18 27.96 -25.73
C ILE A 548 -2.03 28.87 -26.21
N LEU A 549 -1.32 28.42 -27.26
CA LEU A 549 -0.21 29.15 -27.85
C LEU A 549 -0.62 30.01 -29.06
N GLU A 550 -1.92 30.16 -29.34
CA GLU A 550 -2.39 30.99 -30.43
C GLU A 550 -1.95 32.45 -30.24
N GLY A 551 -1.35 33.03 -31.29
CA GLY A 551 -0.80 34.39 -31.25
C GLY A 551 0.48 34.55 -30.41
N ARG A 552 1.00 33.47 -29.80
CA ARG A 552 2.29 33.50 -29.10
C ARG A 552 3.41 33.23 -30.09
N THR A 553 4.53 33.91 -29.91
CA THR A 553 5.74 33.75 -30.71
C THR A 553 6.94 33.62 -29.79
N THR A 554 7.94 32.85 -30.22
CA THR A 554 9.24 32.78 -29.56
C THR A 554 9.94 34.13 -29.63
N ASP A 555 10.45 34.64 -28.50
CA ASP A 555 11.38 35.77 -28.51
C ASP A 555 12.75 35.27 -28.96
N TRP A 556 12.96 35.27 -30.27
CA TRP A 556 14.19 34.80 -30.90
C TRP A 556 15.43 35.61 -30.51
N VAL A 557 15.27 36.88 -30.12
CA VAL A 557 16.40 37.70 -29.67
C VAL A 557 16.91 37.16 -28.34
N ARG A 558 16.02 36.90 -27.38
CA ARG A 558 16.39 36.28 -26.10
C ARG A 558 16.83 34.83 -26.24
N ALA A 559 16.17 34.03 -27.09
CA ALA A 559 16.58 32.65 -27.34
C ALA A 559 18.02 32.58 -27.88
N ARG A 560 18.34 33.41 -28.87
CA ARG A 560 19.70 33.48 -29.44
C ARG A 560 20.71 34.05 -28.46
N ARG A 561 20.33 35.04 -27.64
CA ARG A 561 21.20 35.55 -26.58
C ARG A 561 21.51 34.45 -25.56
N ALA A 562 20.52 33.70 -25.10
CA ALA A 562 20.73 32.59 -24.17
C ALA A 562 21.70 31.53 -24.71
N ALA A 563 21.60 31.22 -26.00
CA ALA A 563 22.55 30.32 -26.66
C ALA A 563 23.95 30.97 -26.83
N ALA A 564 24.04 32.21 -27.31
CA ALA A 564 25.29 32.90 -27.66
C ALA A 564 26.09 33.45 -26.47
N GLU A 565 25.46 33.62 -25.31
CA GLU A 565 26.10 34.08 -24.08
C GLU A 565 26.33 32.94 -23.08
N ILE A 566 25.96 31.70 -23.40
CA ILE A 566 25.95 30.57 -22.46
C ILE A 566 27.31 30.33 -21.80
N ARG A 567 28.41 30.64 -22.50
CA ARG A 567 29.79 30.54 -22.01
C ARG A 567 30.42 31.87 -21.60
N ASN A 568 29.68 32.98 -21.60
CA ASN A 568 30.19 34.27 -21.15
C ASN A 568 30.29 34.27 -19.60
N PRO A 569 31.47 34.54 -19.00
CA PRO A 569 31.63 34.59 -17.54
C PRO A 569 30.67 35.56 -16.83
N ASN A 570 30.22 36.61 -17.51
CA ASN A 570 29.29 37.61 -16.97
C ASN A 570 27.81 37.26 -17.17
N TYR A 571 27.51 36.15 -17.84
CA TYR A 571 26.15 35.66 -18.05
C TYR A 571 25.84 34.58 -17.01
N SER A 572 25.04 34.93 -16.00
CA SER A 572 24.76 34.07 -14.85
C SER A 572 23.62 33.08 -15.13
N THR A 573 23.44 32.07 -14.26
CA THR A 573 22.26 31.18 -14.33
C THR A 573 20.94 31.96 -14.21
N LYS A 574 20.96 33.10 -13.49
CA LYS A 574 19.80 33.99 -13.36
C LYS A 574 19.47 34.69 -14.67
N ASP A 575 20.47 35.19 -15.39
CA ASP A 575 20.28 35.81 -16.71
C ASP A 575 19.78 34.79 -17.72
N PHE A 576 20.36 33.58 -17.70
CA PHE A 576 19.93 32.46 -18.51
C PHE A 576 18.47 32.08 -18.24
N TYR A 577 18.09 31.91 -16.97
CA TYR A 577 16.71 31.62 -16.59
C TYR A 577 15.72 32.70 -17.06
N ALA A 578 16.09 33.98 -16.90
CA ALA A 578 15.28 35.10 -17.33
C ALA A 578 15.08 35.11 -18.86
N ASP A 579 16.14 34.81 -19.62
CA ASP A 579 16.06 34.78 -21.08
C ASP A 579 15.27 33.57 -21.59
N ILE A 580 15.49 32.35 -21.10
CA ILE A 580 14.74 31.16 -21.57
C ILE A 580 13.25 31.23 -21.19
N SER A 581 12.93 31.75 -20.00
CA SER A 581 11.54 31.87 -19.53
C SER A 581 10.75 32.90 -20.34
N ALA A 582 11.44 33.96 -20.82
CA ALA A 582 10.84 34.95 -21.71
C ALA A 582 10.85 34.50 -23.18
N ALA A 583 11.84 33.71 -23.58
CA ALA A 583 12.02 33.23 -24.96
C ALA A 583 10.98 32.21 -25.38
N PHE A 584 10.73 31.19 -24.55
CA PHE A 584 9.97 30.01 -24.94
C PHE A 584 8.56 30.02 -24.34
N PRO A 585 7.52 30.36 -25.13
CA PRO A 585 6.15 30.39 -24.63
C PRO A 585 5.65 29.00 -24.18
N GLU A 586 6.25 27.91 -24.67
CA GLU A 586 5.93 26.53 -24.32
C GLU A 586 6.16 26.22 -22.84
N LEU A 587 7.10 26.90 -22.16
CA LEU A 587 7.32 26.71 -20.72
C LEU A 587 6.10 27.11 -19.86
N ARG A 588 5.17 27.89 -20.42
CA ARG A 588 3.91 28.26 -19.75
C ARG A 588 2.87 27.13 -19.81
N LEU A 589 3.05 26.12 -20.66
CA LEU A 589 2.14 24.99 -20.79
C LEU A 589 2.07 24.14 -19.51
N TYR A 590 3.10 24.18 -18.66
CA TYR A 590 3.09 23.54 -17.34
C TYR A 590 2.16 24.19 -16.32
N ARG A 591 1.58 25.36 -16.64
CA ARG A 591 0.72 26.13 -15.73
C ARG A 591 -0.69 26.32 -16.29
N VAL A 592 -1.17 25.36 -17.08
CA VAL A 592 -2.49 25.43 -17.71
C VAL A 592 -3.59 25.08 -16.70
N GLU A 593 -4.50 26.03 -16.46
CA GLU A 593 -5.66 25.88 -15.57
C GLU A 593 -6.98 25.92 -16.37
N ARG A 594 -7.95 25.06 -16.05
CA ARG A 594 -9.28 25.11 -16.67
C ARG A 594 -10.19 26.05 -15.88
N ASP A 595 -10.75 27.07 -16.55
CA ASP A 595 -11.59 28.16 -16.01
C ASP A 595 -12.85 27.75 -15.21
N SER A 596 -13.16 26.48 -15.08
CA SER A 596 -14.38 26.00 -14.43
C SER A 596 -14.23 25.83 -12.91
N GLY A 597 -13.79 26.85 -12.17
CA GLY A 597 -13.99 27.12 -10.72
C GLY A 597 -13.90 26.01 -9.63
N LYS A 598 -13.69 24.74 -9.98
CA LYS A 598 -13.71 23.53 -9.14
C LYS A 598 -13.02 22.34 -9.83
N VAL A 599 -12.08 22.57 -10.75
CA VAL A 599 -11.32 21.47 -11.38
C VAL A 599 -9.96 21.36 -10.70
N LYS A 600 -9.67 20.17 -10.18
CA LYS A 600 -8.39 19.77 -9.59
C LYS A 600 -7.24 20.09 -10.55
N LEU A 601 -6.08 20.49 -10.01
CA LEU A 601 -4.81 20.48 -10.73
C LEU A 601 -4.71 19.17 -11.54
N GLY A 602 -4.41 19.28 -12.83
CA GLY A 602 -4.34 18.12 -13.73
C GLY A 602 -3.38 17.07 -13.20
N SER A 603 -3.82 15.80 -13.15
CA SER A 603 -2.91 14.69 -12.92
C SER A 603 -1.96 14.57 -14.10
N THR A 604 -0.68 14.36 -13.82
CA THR A 604 0.25 13.84 -14.82
C THR A 604 0.22 12.32 -14.78
N SER A 605 0.59 11.66 -15.87
CA SER A 605 0.70 10.19 -15.91
C SER A 605 1.67 9.61 -14.86
N ALA A 606 2.55 10.44 -14.31
CA ALA A 606 3.53 10.10 -13.28
C ALA A 606 3.08 10.44 -11.85
N SER A 607 1.81 10.81 -11.62
CA SER A 607 1.28 11.27 -10.31
C SER A 607 2.03 12.47 -9.71
N ARG A 608 2.64 13.30 -10.57
CA ARG A 608 3.35 14.54 -10.22
C ARG A 608 2.46 15.75 -10.49
N THR A 609 2.76 16.87 -9.86
CA THR A 609 2.06 18.13 -10.19
C THR A 609 2.65 18.75 -11.46
N SER A 610 1.87 19.60 -12.12
CA SER A 610 2.37 20.33 -13.29
C SER A 610 3.49 21.31 -12.93
N ASP A 611 3.50 21.83 -11.70
CA ASP A 611 4.62 22.60 -11.15
C ASP A 611 5.89 21.77 -11.03
N ASP A 612 5.79 20.52 -10.56
CA ASP A 612 6.98 19.66 -10.44
C ASP A 612 7.58 19.35 -11.82
N GLU A 613 6.76 19.10 -12.85
CA GLU A 613 7.26 18.91 -14.22
C GLU A 613 7.91 20.19 -14.78
N TYR A 614 7.37 21.37 -14.45
CA TYR A 614 8.01 22.64 -14.76
C TYR A 614 9.40 22.75 -14.11
N GLN A 615 9.49 22.51 -12.80
CA GLN A 615 10.76 22.59 -12.06
C GLN A 615 11.80 21.62 -12.63
N ARG A 616 11.39 20.40 -12.99
CA ARG A 616 12.26 19.41 -13.63
C ARG A 616 12.78 19.84 -14.99
N THR A 617 11.89 20.41 -15.82
CA THR A 617 12.25 20.96 -17.12
C THR A 617 13.28 22.08 -16.98
N ILE A 618 13.09 22.97 -16.00
CA ILE A 618 14.09 24.01 -15.68
C ILE A 618 15.40 23.38 -15.17
N GLY A 619 15.34 22.33 -14.35
CA GLY A 619 16.51 21.57 -13.90
C GLY A 619 17.31 20.98 -15.08
N ALA A 620 16.63 20.43 -16.09
CA ALA A 620 17.27 19.94 -17.31
C ALA A 620 17.91 21.08 -18.13
N LEU A 621 17.23 22.22 -18.27
CA LEU A 621 17.78 23.42 -18.91
C LEU A 621 19.01 23.96 -18.17
N PHE A 622 19.00 23.97 -16.83
CA PHE A 622 20.15 24.33 -16.01
C PHE A 622 21.30 23.34 -16.17
N CYS A 623 21.01 22.04 -16.27
CA CYS A 623 22.02 21.04 -16.56
C CYS A 623 22.77 21.36 -17.87
N ILE A 624 22.05 21.71 -18.95
CA ILE A 624 22.68 22.13 -20.21
C ILE A 624 23.56 23.38 -20.01
N PHE A 625 23.04 24.39 -19.31
CA PHE A 625 23.78 25.61 -18.99
C PHE A 625 25.09 25.30 -18.23
N TRP A 626 25.03 24.49 -17.18
CA TRP A 626 26.19 24.13 -16.36
C TRP A 626 27.17 23.24 -17.12
N MET A 627 26.70 22.28 -17.92
CA MET A 627 27.56 21.45 -18.75
C MET A 627 28.31 22.27 -19.81
N MET A 628 27.67 23.27 -20.41
CA MET A 628 28.34 24.19 -21.34
C MET A 628 29.42 25.05 -20.66
N ARG A 629 29.44 25.09 -19.31
CA ARG A 629 30.31 25.93 -18.47
C ARG A 629 31.23 25.15 -17.54
N LEU A 630 31.55 23.88 -17.85
CA LEU A 630 32.45 23.06 -17.01
C LEU A 630 33.86 23.65 -16.82
N HIS A 631 34.31 24.49 -17.74
CA HIS A 631 35.56 25.27 -17.66
C HIS A 631 35.46 26.55 -16.79
N LEU A 632 34.25 26.91 -16.34
CA LEU A 632 33.96 28.06 -15.48
C LEU A 632 33.39 27.55 -14.15
N ASP A 633 32.16 27.93 -13.83
CA ASP A 633 31.41 27.64 -12.59
C ASP A 633 30.40 26.48 -12.74
N GLY A 634 30.41 25.81 -13.90
CA GLY A 634 29.44 24.76 -14.21
C GLY A 634 29.55 23.55 -13.30
N LYS A 635 30.77 23.16 -12.88
CA LYS A 635 30.98 21.99 -12.01
C LYS A 635 30.40 22.23 -10.62
N GLU A 636 30.63 23.42 -10.09
CA GLU A 636 30.14 23.87 -8.79
C GLU A 636 28.61 23.94 -8.80
N CYS A 637 28.02 24.62 -9.79
CA CYS A 637 26.56 24.69 -9.92
C CYS A 637 25.92 23.30 -10.07
N PHE A 638 26.52 22.43 -10.90
CA PHE A 638 26.02 21.06 -11.10
C PHE A 638 26.01 20.25 -9.80
N CYS A 639 27.06 20.36 -8.98
CA CYS A 639 27.21 19.55 -7.76
C CYS A 639 26.52 20.15 -6.53
N PHE A 640 26.57 21.47 -6.38
CA PHE A 640 26.22 22.17 -5.15
C PHE A 640 25.00 23.08 -5.29
N GLY A 641 24.54 23.33 -6.51
CA GLY A 641 23.42 24.23 -6.77
C GLY A 641 23.77 25.70 -6.67
N LEU A 642 22.75 26.51 -6.41
CA LEU A 642 22.78 27.96 -6.35
C LEU A 642 22.27 28.46 -4.99
N ASP A 643 22.83 29.57 -4.53
CA ASP A 643 22.35 30.26 -3.34
C ASP A 643 21.15 31.17 -3.64
N ALA A 644 20.65 31.88 -2.62
CA ALA A 644 19.53 32.81 -2.76
C ALA A 644 19.82 34.00 -3.70
N ASP A 645 21.10 34.34 -3.90
CA ASP A 645 21.56 35.37 -4.83
C ASP A 645 21.84 34.81 -6.23
N TRP A 646 21.49 33.56 -6.50
CA TRP A 646 21.75 32.84 -7.74
C TRP A 646 23.23 32.67 -8.08
N LYS A 647 24.10 32.67 -7.06
CA LYS A 647 25.52 32.39 -7.22
C LYS A 647 25.79 30.90 -6.97
N PRO A 648 26.84 30.33 -7.59
CA PRO A 648 27.24 28.96 -7.32
C PRO A 648 27.48 28.76 -5.81
N CYS A 649 26.80 27.76 -5.23
CA CYS A 649 27.07 27.36 -3.85
C CYS A 649 28.51 26.83 -3.76
N ARG A 650 29.19 27.19 -2.67
CA ARG A 650 30.55 26.74 -2.40
C ARG A 650 30.54 25.64 -1.35
N ALA A 651 31.64 24.92 -1.26
CA ALA A 651 31.79 23.86 -0.27
C ALA A 651 31.61 24.36 1.19
N ASP A 652 32.03 25.59 1.47
CA ASP A 652 31.93 26.25 2.77
C ASP A 652 30.53 26.83 3.07
N SER A 653 29.62 26.89 2.10
CA SER A 653 28.25 27.39 2.31
C SER A 653 27.27 26.34 2.84
N PHE A 654 27.70 25.07 2.98
CA PHE A 654 26.85 24.02 3.53
C PHE A 654 26.86 24.08 5.07
N PRO A 655 25.69 24.21 5.73
CA PRO A 655 25.62 24.19 7.18
C PRO A 655 26.05 22.83 7.75
N GLU A 656 26.67 22.81 8.93
CA GLU A 656 27.20 21.59 9.59
C GLU A 656 26.16 20.46 9.67
N VAL A 657 24.88 20.80 9.79
CA VAL A 657 23.75 19.85 9.85
C VAL A 657 23.63 18.98 8.59
N ARG A 658 24.21 19.40 7.45
CA ARG A 658 24.18 18.68 6.17
C ARG A 658 25.52 18.05 5.76
N GLU A 659 26.42 17.82 6.72
CA GLU A 659 27.76 17.27 6.47
C GLU A 659 27.77 15.97 5.64
N ALA A 660 26.83 15.04 5.87
CA ALA A 660 26.76 13.79 5.11
C ALA A 660 26.37 14.00 3.64
N GLU A 661 25.45 14.93 3.37
CA GLU A 661 25.06 15.31 2.02
C GLU A 661 26.22 16.01 1.31
N PHE A 662 26.86 16.96 1.99
CA PHE A 662 28.02 17.68 1.48
C PHE A 662 29.15 16.72 1.07
N ARG A 663 29.46 15.71 1.90
CA ARG A 663 30.46 14.67 1.56
C ARG A 663 30.12 13.92 0.27
N LYS A 664 28.84 13.58 0.04
CA LYS A 664 28.41 12.93 -1.21
C LYS A 664 28.59 13.87 -2.41
N ARG A 665 28.15 15.13 -2.29
CA ARG A 665 28.33 16.14 -3.35
C ARG A 665 29.80 16.38 -3.68
N LYS A 666 30.64 16.50 -2.65
CA LYS A 666 32.09 16.68 -2.81
C LYS A 666 32.75 15.46 -3.44
N ALA A 667 32.39 14.26 -3.00
CA ALA A 667 32.89 13.03 -3.62
C ALA A 667 32.48 12.91 -5.09
N PHE A 668 31.26 13.31 -5.44
CA PHE A 668 30.84 13.39 -6.83
C PHE A 668 31.68 14.43 -7.59
N TYR A 669 31.83 15.63 -7.05
CA TYR A 669 32.62 16.71 -7.67
C TYR A 669 34.05 16.28 -7.97
N ASP A 670 34.71 15.62 -7.02
CA ASP A 670 36.11 15.23 -7.13
C ASP A 670 36.33 14.03 -8.06
N ASN A 671 35.43 13.04 -8.03
CA ASN A 671 35.65 11.76 -8.71
C ASN A 671 34.94 11.65 -10.06
N THR A 672 34.16 12.66 -10.46
CA THR A 672 33.44 12.63 -11.74
C THR A 672 34.38 12.88 -12.91
N ASN A 673 34.25 12.07 -13.96
CA ASN A 673 34.95 12.28 -15.21
C ASN A 673 34.30 13.42 -16.01
N TRP A 674 34.57 14.65 -15.61
CA TRP A 674 34.06 15.86 -16.26
C TRP A 674 34.45 15.95 -17.73
N PHE A 675 35.62 15.42 -18.10
CA PHE A 675 36.07 15.37 -19.48
C PHE A 675 35.13 14.52 -20.36
N ALA A 676 34.63 13.38 -19.86
CA ALA A 676 33.67 12.58 -20.61
C ALA A 676 32.33 13.32 -20.84
N MET A 677 31.94 14.23 -19.95
CA MET A 677 30.78 15.10 -20.18
C MET A 677 31.07 16.15 -21.25
N GLU A 678 32.27 16.73 -21.29
CA GLU A 678 32.67 17.62 -22.37
C GLU A 678 32.74 16.89 -23.71
N GLU A 679 33.27 15.65 -23.74
CA GLU A 679 33.27 14.81 -24.95
C GLU A 679 31.87 14.54 -25.47
N LEU A 680 30.88 14.36 -24.59
CA LEU A 680 29.48 14.25 -25.00
C LEU A 680 28.99 15.52 -25.69
N LEU A 681 29.33 16.71 -25.17
CA LEU A 681 28.96 17.98 -25.80
C LEU A 681 29.68 18.19 -27.14
N VAL A 682 30.95 17.79 -27.24
CA VAL A 682 31.72 17.81 -28.49
C VAL A 682 31.10 16.87 -29.51
N GLY A 683 30.78 15.64 -29.10
CA GLY A 683 30.09 14.67 -29.92
C GLY A 683 28.75 15.19 -30.44
N ALA A 684 27.97 15.84 -29.57
CA ALA A 684 26.67 16.43 -29.92
C ALA A 684 26.75 17.66 -30.84
N GLY A 685 27.97 18.14 -31.15
CA GLY A 685 28.20 19.37 -31.89
C GLY A 685 27.86 20.63 -31.11
N LEU A 686 27.64 20.53 -29.79
CA LEU A 686 27.39 21.68 -28.93
C LEU A 686 28.69 22.44 -28.69
N LEU A 687 29.77 21.71 -28.37
CA LEU A 687 31.13 22.26 -28.28
C LEU A 687 31.94 21.87 -29.52
N ASN A 688 32.90 22.72 -29.88
CA ASN A 688 33.90 22.37 -30.88
C ASN A 688 35.03 21.55 -30.25
N GLN A 689 35.90 20.97 -31.08
CA GLN A 689 37.01 20.12 -30.64
C GLN A 689 38.00 20.81 -29.68
N ASP A 690 38.11 22.13 -29.73
CA ASP A 690 38.93 22.92 -28.80
C ASP A 690 38.31 23.04 -27.39
N ARG A 691 37.04 22.62 -27.22
CA ARG A 691 36.22 22.73 -26.01
C ARG A 691 36.07 24.16 -25.48
N ILE A 692 36.47 25.16 -26.25
CA ILE A 692 36.42 26.59 -25.91
C ILE A 692 35.34 27.27 -26.74
N THR A 693 35.37 27.02 -28.05
CA THR A 693 34.37 27.50 -29.00
C THR A 693 33.23 26.50 -29.12
N TYR A 694 32.09 26.96 -29.63
CA TYR A 694 30.85 26.20 -29.60
C TYR A 694 29.89 26.68 -30.70
N ASP A 695 28.93 25.83 -31.06
CA ASP A 695 27.93 26.14 -32.10
C ASP A 695 26.67 26.73 -31.46
N VAL A 696 26.40 28.00 -31.76
CA VAL A 696 25.26 28.75 -31.21
C VAL A 696 23.92 28.18 -31.69
N ASP A 697 23.82 27.77 -32.95
CA ASP A 697 22.58 27.25 -33.52
C ASP A 697 22.30 25.82 -32.99
N ARG A 698 23.34 25.01 -32.76
CA ARG A 698 23.20 23.70 -32.10
C ARG A 698 22.79 23.85 -30.63
N ALA A 699 23.40 24.79 -29.90
CA ALA A 699 23.00 25.11 -28.53
C ALA A 699 21.54 25.59 -28.47
N LEU A 700 21.14 26.50 -29.36
CA LEU A 700 19.75 26.95 -29.47
C LEU A 700 18.78 25.79 -29.73
N THR A 701 19.15 24.84 -30.59
CA THR A 701 18.35 23.64 -30.89
C THR A 701 18.13 22.80 -29.63
N MET A 702 19.17 22.59 -28.83
CA MET A 702 19.07 21.87 -27.55
C MET A 702 18.18 22.61 -26.54
N LEU A 703 18.26 23.94 -26.47
CA LEU A 703 17.39 24.73 -25.57
C LEU A 703 15.90 24.64 -25.98
N VAL A 704 15.62 24.67 -27.29
CA VAL A 704 14.25 24.48 -27.80
C VAL A 704 13.74 23.08 -27.48
N LEU A 705 14.55 22.03 -27.77
CA LEU A 705 14.22 20.65 -27.42
C LEU A 705 13.84 20.54 -25.94
N MET A 706 14.69 21.05 -25.05
CA MET A 706 14.46 20.92 -23.61
C MET A 706 13.23 21.68 -23.13
N SER A 707 12.86 22.77 -23.79
CA SER A 707 11.66 23.53 -23.45
C SER A 707 10.36 22.81 -23.83
N ILE A 708 10.39 21.87 -24.78
CA ILE A 708 9.20 21.18 -25.30
C ILE A 708 9.12 19.68 -24.96
N HIS A 709 10.25 19.04 -24.62
CA HIS A 709 10.34 17.57 -24.56
C HIS A 709 9.31 16.91 -23.62
N ASP A 710 8.99 17.56 -22.51
CA ASP A 710 8.20 17.00 -21.41
C ASP A 710 6.77 17.55 -21.31
N ILE A 711 6.36 18.47 -22.19
CA ILE A 711 5.03 19.10 -22.09
C ILE A 711 3.89 18.07 -22.21
N MET A 712 4.13 16.94 -22.90
CA MET A 712 3.16 15.87 -23.07
C MET A 712 3.02 14.93 -21.87
N LYS A 713 3.82 15.12 -20.81
CA LYS A 713 3.57 14.45 -19.51
C LYS A 713 2.31 14.98 -18.83
N LEU A 714 1.83 16.16 -19.25
CA LEU A 714 0.53 16.69 -18.84
C LEU A 714 -0.57 16.02 -19.67
N ASP A 715 -1.36 15.14 -19.03
CA ASP A 715 -2.43 14.38 -19.70
C ASP A 715 -3.40 15.28 -20.48
N LEU A 716 -3.63 16.50 -19.98
CA LEU A 716 -4.52 17.47 -20.60
C LEU A 716 -4.04 17.97 -21.99
N LEU A 717 -2.74 17.91 -22.26
CA LEU A 717 -2.14 18.40 -23.52
C LEU A 717 -2.00 17.31 -24.59
N ARG A 718 -2.21 16.03 -24.23
CA ARG A 718 -2.05 14.92 -25.17
C ARG A 718 -3.09 15.00 -26.29
N PRO A 719 -2.66 14.86 -27.56
CA PRO A 719 -3.55 14.92 -28.71
C PRO A 719 -4.41 13.65 -28.81
N ILE A 720 -5.53 13.79 -29.52
CA ILE A 720 -6.26 12.67 -30.10
C ILE A 720 -5.74 12.50 -31.53
N ALA A 721 -5.39 11.27 -31.90
CA ALA A 721 -4.90 10.97 -33.23
C ALA A 721 -5.99 11.27 -34.27
N THR A 722 -5.73 12.11 -35.27
CA THR A 722 -6.68 12.36 -36.38
C THR A 722 -6.60 11.31 -37.49
N GLU A 723 -5.54 10.52 -37.48
CA GLU A 723 -5.23 9.46 -38.44
C GLU A 723 -4.33 8.44 -37.74
N ASP A 724 -4.15 7.26 -38.35
CA ASP A 724 -3.31 6.22 -37.78
C ASP A 724 -1.87 6.71 -37.58
N PHE A 725 -1.37 6.60 -36.35
CA PHE A 725 -0.05 7.10 -35.98
C PHE A 725 0.66 6.19 -34.97
N ARG A 726 1.75 5.55 -35.41
CA ARG A 726 2.65 4.74 -34.56
C ARG A 726 1.91 3.75 -33.63
N GLY A 727 0.86 3.09 -34.15
CA GLY A 727 0.08 2.09 -33.43
C GLY A 727 -1.18 2.61 -32.71
N TYR A 728 -1.49 3.90 -32.85
CA TYR A 728 -2.76 4.50 -32.43
C TYR A 728 -3.67 4.69 -33.64
N GLU A 729 -4.93 4.31 -33.55
CA GLU A 729 -5.91 4.47 -34.63
C GLU A 729 -6.50 5.91 -34.62
N ALA A 730 -7.04 6.34 -35.75
CA ALA A 730 -7.77 7.62 -35.81
C ALA A 730 -8.91 7.68 -34.76
N GLY A 731 -8.87 8.68 -33.89
CA GLY A 731 -9.79 8.86 -32.78
C GLY A 731 -9.25 8.42 -31.42
N ASP A 732 -8.11 7.73 -31.37
CA ASP A 732 -7.51 7.28 -30.12
C ASP A 732 -6.78 8.42 -29.39
N PRO A 733 -6.90 8.52 -28.05
CA PRO A 733 -6.02 9.37 -27.27
C PRO A 733 -4.59 8.78 -27.28
N ILE A 734 -3.61 9.58 -27.70
CA ILE A 734 -2.21 9.15 -27.70
C ILE A 734 -1.71 9.16 -26.26
N SER A 735 -1.74 7.99 -25.61
CA SER A 735 -1.45 7.85 -24.18
C SER A 735 0.04 7.96 -23.83
N ASP A 736 0.92 7.59 -24.77
CA ASP A 736 2.36 7.69 -24.64
C ASP A 736 2.83 9.13 -24.94
N HIS A 737 3.50 9.76 -23.98
CA HIS A 737 3.91 11.17 -24.08
C HIS A 737 4.95 11.45 -25.17
N ASP A 738 5.87 10.52 -25.45
CA ASP A 738 6.88 10.67 -26.50
C ASP A 738 6.24 10.56 -27.89
N VAL A 739 5.29 9.63 -28.04
CA VAL A 739 4.49 9.49 -29.26
C VAL A 739 3.57 10.69 -29.45
N ALA A 740 2.97 11.20 -28.38
CA ALA A 740 2.15 12.41 -28.40
C ALA A 740 2.95 13.64 -28.87
N LEU A 741 4.18 13.81 -28.38
CA LEU A 741 5.03 14.91 -28.81
C LEU A 741 5.45 14.73 -30.26
N SER A 742 5.88 13.52 -30.66
CA SER A 742 6.20 13.19 -32.06
C SER A 742 5.05 13.53 -33.00
N TYR A 743 3.82 13.20 -32.61
CA TYR A 743 2.62 13.51 -33.39
C TYR A 743 2.45 15.03 -33.60
N VAL A 744 2.66 15.84 -32.56
CA VAL A 744 2.59 17.30 -32.66
C VAL A 744 3.73 17.85 -33.51
N LEU A 745 4.96 17.37 -33.36
CA LEU A 745 6.11 17.80 -34.16
C LEU A 745 5.95 17.49 -35.66
N GLU A 746 5.34 16.35 -35.99
CA GLU A 746 5.15 15.92 -37.38
C GLU A 746 3.91 16.56 -38.04
N ARG A 747 2.77 16.59 -37.34
CA ARG A 747 1.47 16.98 -37.93
C ARG A 747 1.10 18.43 -37.66
N TYR A 748 1.58 18.99 -36.54
CA TYR A 748 1.24 20.34 -36.11
C TYR A 748 2.47 21.15 -35.67
N PRO A 749 3.55 21.21 -36.47
CA PRO A 749 4.79 21.88 -36.05
C PRO A 749 4.57 23.33 -35.62
N LYS A 750 3.65 24.04 -36.29
CA LYS A 750 3.26 25.43 -35.98
C LYS A 750 2.57 25.62 -34.63
N ALA A 751 2.11 24.54 -33.99
CA ALA A 751 1.54 24.61 -32.64
C ALA A 751 2.61 24.84 -31.55
N LEU A 752 3.89 24.63 -31.88
CA LEU A 752 5.04 24.88 -31.00
C LEU A 752 5.93 25.96 -31.66
N PRO A 753 5.71 27.26 -31.36
CA PRO A 753 6.39 28.36 -32.03
C PRO A 753 7.92 28.27 -32.03
N SER A 754 8.53 27.75 -30.95
CA SER A 754 9.98 27.58 -30.83
C SER A 754 10.50 26.53 -31.80
N PHE A 755 9.83 25.39 -31.91
CA PHE A 755 10.17 24.35 -32.88
C PHE A 755 9.94 24.82 -34.33
N ALA A 756 8.80 25.45 -34.59
CA ALA A 756 8.42 25.88 -35.94
C ALA A 756 9.36 26.90 -36.58
N GLY A 757 10.02 27.74 -35.78
CA GLY A 757 10.95 28.76 -36.28
C GLY A 757 12.41 28.30 -36.39
N LEU A 758 12.73 27.05 -36.04
CA LEU A 758 14.04 26.46 -36.29
C LEU A 758 14.24 26.12 -37.78
N SER A 759 15.49 26.01 -38.22
CA SER A 759 15.82 25.50 -39.56
C SER A 759 15.39 24.05 -39.71
N HIS A 760 15.25 23.58 -40.97
CA HIS A 760 14.87 22.18 -41.22
C HIS A 760 15.83 21.18 -40.57
N GLU A 761 17.13 21.44 -40.65
CA GLU A 761 18.17 20.60 -40.04
C GLU A 761 18.02 20.53 -38.51
N GLN A 762 17.80 21.67 -37.86
CA GLN A 762 17.58 21.74 -36.42
C GLN A 762 16.29 21.00 -36.01
N GLN A 763 15.21 21.15 -36.79
CA GLN A 763 13.97 20.41 -36.58
C GLN A 763 14.19 18.90 -36.73
N SER A 764 14.97 18.46 -37.70
CA SER A 764 15.30 17.04 -37.92
C SER A 764 16.06 16.45 -36.73
N SER A 765 17.01 17.18 -36.13
CA SER A 765 17.70 16.71 -34.92
C SER A 765 16.78 16.58 -33.70
N ILE A 766 15.81 17.49 -33.53
CA ILE A 766 14.80 17.40 -32.47
C ILE A 766 13.86 16.21 -32.71
N LYS A 767 13.38 16.03 -33.95
CA LYS A 767 12.55 14.86 -34.31
C LYS A 767 13.30 13.56 -34.05
N PHE A 768 14.58 13.50 -34.39
CA PHE A 768 15.43 12.35 -34.11
C PHE A 768 15.54 12.06 -32.61
N ALA A 769 15.78 13.08 -31.78
CA ALA A 769 15.89 12.92 -30.33
C ALA A 769 14.59 12.44 -29.66
N HIS A 770 13.44 12.65 -30.30
CA HIS A 770 12.11 12.19 -29.86
C HIS A 770 11.58 10.97 -30.61
N CYS A 771 12.37 10.37 -31.50
CA CYS A 771 11.98 9.10 -32.12
C CYS A 771 11.93 8.00 -31.06
N LYS A 772 11.03 7.02 -31.25
CA LYS A 772 10.97 5.86 -30.38
C LYS A 772 12.15 4.93 -30.68
N LEU A 773 13.29 5.17 -30.04
CA LEU A 773 14.53 4.43 -30.28
C LEU A 773 14.51 3.01 -29.69
N GLU A 774 13.63 2.75 -28.71
CA GLU A 774 13.57 1.51 -27.92
C GLU A 774 14.92 1.11 -27.28
N TYR A 775 15.81 2.08 -27.12
CA TYR A 775 17.15 1.89 -26.58
C TYR A 775 17.16 1.97 -25.05
N ASN A 776 17.67 0.92 -24.41
CA ASN A 776 17.85 0.87 -22.96
C ASN A 776 19.32 0.87 -22.57
N MET A 777 19.78 1.99 -21.99
CA MET A 777 21.18 2.15 -21.57
C MET A 777 21.62 1.11 -20.52
N GLY A 778 20.73 0.76 -19.59
CA GLY A 778 21.01 -0.22 -18.54
C GLY A 778 21.33 -1.59 -19.14
N TRP A 779 20.58 -1.98 -20.17
CA TRP A 779 20.80 -3.23 -20.89
C TRP A 779 22.18 -3.28 -21.56
N LEU A 780 22.64 -2.18 -22.18
CA LEU A 780 24.00 -2.10 -22.71
C LEU A 780 25.03 -2.24 -21.59
N VAL A 781 24.91 -1.40 -20.56
CA VAL A 781 25.95 -1.24 -19.53
C VAL A 781 26.15 -2.47 -18.66
N GLN A 782 25.10 -3.27 -18.52
CA GLN A 782 25.13 -4.54 -17.80
C GLN A 782 25.33 -5.74 -18.74
N ALA A 783 25.51 -5.50 -20.04
CA ALA A 783 25.58 -6.51 -21.09
C ALA A 783 24.41 -7.52 -21.07
N GLU A 784 23.23 -7.04 -20.68
CA GLU A 784 22.05 -7.85 -20.40
C GLU A 784 21.32 -8.27 -21.68
N ALA A 785 21.16 -7.35 -22.63
CA ALA A 785 20.40 -7.60 -23.85
C ALA A 785 21.27 -8.08 -25.01
N PRO A 786 20.72 -8.90 -25.93
CA PRO A 786 21.36 -9.15 -27.21
C PRO A 786 21.34 -7.87 -28.08
N PRO A 787 22.28 -7.73 -29.04
CA PRO A 787 22.37 -6.59 -29.95
C PRO A 787 21.05 -6.16 -30.59
N GLY A 788 20.25 -7.08 -31.11
CA GLY A 788 19.01 -6.75 -31.83
C GLY A 788 17.95 -6.10 -30.94
N ALA A 789 17.80 -6.62 -29.71
CA ALA A 789 16.91 -6.03 -28.72
C ALA A 789 17.31 -4.62 -28.28
N LEU A 790 18.62 -4.34 -28.34
CA LEU A 790 19.19 -3.10 -27.87
C LEU A 790 19.23 -2.03 -28.97
N PHE A 791 19.56 -2.42 -30.19
CA PHE A 791 19.99 -1.50 -31.23
C PHE A 791 19.17 -1.55 -32.52
N SER A 792 18.34 -2.56 -32.80
CA SER A 792 17.70 -2.65 -34.13
C SER A 792 16.75 -1.48 -34.42
N SER A 793 15.83 -1.16 -33.50
CA SER A 793 14.92 0.00 -33.66
C SER A 793 15.71 1.31 -33.72
N PHE A 794 16.75 1.46 -32.90
CA PHE A 794 17.62 2.64 -32.91
C PHE A 794 18.36 2.77 -34.25
N ARG A 795 18.96 1.68 -34.74
CA ARG A 795 19.65 1.66 -36.03
C ARG A 795 18.70 1.97 -37.17
N GLU A 796 17.49 1.42 -37.16
CA GLU A 796 16.48 1.71 -38.17
C GLU A 796 16.19 3.21 -38.23
N VAL A 797 16.05 3.88 -37.08
CA VAL A 797 15.90 5.35 -37.02
C VAL A 797 17.15 6.07 -37.55
N VAL A 798 18.35 5.61 -37.18
CA VAL A 798 19.63 6.18 -37.67
C VAL A 798 19.76 6.05 -39.19
N LEU A 799 19.33 4.92 -39.76
CA LEU A 799 19.42 4.64 -41.21
C LEU A 799 18.27 5.26 -42.02
N SER A 800 17.08 5.39 -41.43
CA SER A 800 15.91 6.01 -42.07
C SER A 800 15.94 7.54 -41.97
N GLY A 801 16.64 8.09 -40.98
CA GLY A 801 16.80 9.52 -40.79
C GLY A 801 17.50 10.23 -41.95
N GLU A 802 17.18 11.51 -42.15
CA GLU A 802 17.86 12.40 -43.09
C GLU A 802 19.34 12.66 -42.74
N ALA A 803 19.81 12.18 -41.57
CA ALA A 803 21.18 12.27 -41.10
C ALA A 803 22.10 11.33 -41.91
N LYS A 804 22.42 11.70 -43.15
CA LYS A 804 23.35 10.94 -43.99
C LYS A 804 24.80 11.21 -43.60
N GLY A 805 25.57 10.15 -43.35
CA GLY A 805 27.02 10.21 -43.21
C GLY A 805 27.50 10.64 -41.81
N SER A 806 28.46 11.57 -41.77
CA SER A 806 29.16 11.98 -40.54
C SER A 806 28.25 12.65 -39.49
N GLN A 807 27.07 13.13 -39.89
CA GLN A 807 26.13 13.82 -39.01
C GLN A 807 25.35 12.88 -38.09
N ALA A 808 25.17 11.61 -38.48
CA ALA A 808 24.44 10.62 -37.67
C ALA A 808 25.06 10.43 -36.27
N ALA A 809 26.39 10.40 -36.18
CA ALA A 809 27.09 10.31 -34.89
C ALA A 809 26.81 11.54 -34.00
N SER A 810 26.71 12.73 -34.60
CA SER A 810 26.41 13.97 -33.89
C SER A 810 24.96 14.03 -33.41
N ASP A 811 23.99 13.53 -34.19
CA ASP A 811 22.59 13.45 -33.75
C ASP A 811 22.37 12.39 -32.67
N ILE A 812 23.06 11.24 -32.75
CA ILE A 812 23.08 10.24 -31.67
C ILE A 812 23.64 10.85 -30.38
N ALA A 813 24.75 11.58 -30.47
CA ALA A 813 25.35 12.26 -29.32
C ALA A 813 24.44 13.38 -28.78
N PHE A 814 23.74 14.10 -29.65
CA PHE A 814 22.74 15.10 -29.29
C PHE A 814 21.57 14.49 -28.52
N TYR A 815 21.06 13.33 -28.95
CA TYR A 815 20.08 12.55 -28.19
C TYR A 815 20.61 12.17 -26.80
N PHE A 816 21.87 11.72 -26.68
CA PHE A 816 22.46 11.39 -25.39
C PHE A 816 22.66 12.60 -24.48
N CYS A 817 22.98 13.76 -25.04
CA CYS A 817 23.05 15.01 -24.27
C CYS A 817 21.67 15.39 -23.71
N HIS A 818 20.62 15.29 -24.53
CA HIS A 818 19.23 15.47 -24.11
C HIS A 818 18.85 14.49 -22.98
N TRP A 819 19.07 13.20 -23.20
CA TRP A 819 18.75 12.15 -22.23
C TRP A 819 19.49 12.36 -20.89
N PHE A 820 20.76 12.75 -20.96
CA PHE A 820 21.56 13.05 -19.78
C PHE A 820 20.97 14.24 -19.00
N ALA A 821 20.57 15.31 -19.69
CA ALA A 821 20.00 16.50 -19.07
C ALA A 821 18.60 16.26 -18.48
N ASP A 822 17.71 15.53 -19.17
CA ASP A 822 16.40 15.14 -18.61
C ASP A 822 16.57 14.32 -17.31
N LEU A 823 17.48 13.34 -17.33
CA LEU A 823 17.76 12.55 -16.14
C LEU A 823 18.39 13.39 -15.01
N ALA A 824 19.27 14.34 -15.33
CA ALA A 824 19.83 15.27 -14.35
C ALA A 824 18.75 16.14 -13.68
N GLY A 825 17.78 16.60 -14.48
CA GLY A 825 16.62 17.38 -14.07
C GLY A 825 15.47 16.56 -13.47
N ALA A 826 15.65 15.27 -13.18
CA ALA A 826 14.55 14.41 -12.70
C ALA A 826 13.98 14.80 -11.32
N GLU A 827 14.72 15.61 -10.54
CA GLU A 827 14.33 16.16 -9.25
C GLU A 827 13.76 17.58 -9.41
N ALA A 828 12.64 17.87 -8.75
CA ALA A 828 11.90 19.14 -8.88
C ALA A 828 12.49 20.28 -8.02
N SER A 829 13.81 20.37 -7.98
CA SER A 829 14.61 21.24 -7.11
C SER A 829 15.77 21.90 -7.89
N PRO A 830 15.49 22.64 -8.98
CA PRO A 830 16.52 23.13 -9.90
C PRO A 830 17.59 24.01 -9.26
N MET A 831 17.31 24.65 -8.12
CA MET A 831 18.29 25.46 -7.40
C MET A 831 19.30 24.62 -6.60
N GLN A 832 19.09 23.32 -6.41
CA GLN A 832 19.95 22.43 -5.59
C GLN A 832 20.97 21.65 -6.42
N GLY A 833 21.17 22.02 -7.68
CA GLY A 833 22.06 21.30 -8.60
C GLY A 833 21.39 20.06 -9.23
N CYS A 834 22.19 19.21 -9.86
CA CYS A 834 21.72 17.98 -10.51
C CYS A 834 21.59 16.82 -9.51
N GLU A 835 20.73 16.99 -8.49
CA GLU A 835 20.63 16.09 -7.33
C GLU A 835 20.43 14.62 -7.71
N LYS A 836 19.74 14.35 -8.83
CA LYS A 836 19.55 12.99 -9.32
C LYS A 836 20.89 12.28 -9.44
N PHE A 837 21.85 12.88 -10.12
CA PHE A 837 23.18 12.28 -10.32
C PHE A 837 24.06 12.38 -9.10
N VAL A 838 24.01 13.52 -8.41
CA VAL A 838 24.96 13.84 -7.35
C VAL A 838 24.65 13.05 -6.07
N LEU A 839 23.38 12.87 -5.73
CA LEU A 839 22.96 12.30 -4.45
C LEU A 839 22.28 10.93 -4.58
N LYS A 840 21.55 10.69 -5.69
CA LYS A 840 20.62 9.57 -5.83
C LYS A 840 21.05 8.52 -6.85
N PHE A 841 22.05 8.80 -7.68
CA PHE A 841 22.52 7.90 -8.73
C PHE A 841 23.91 7.36 -8.40
N PRO A 842 24.15 6.04 -8.50
CA PRO A 842 25.46 5.48 -8.24
C PRO A 842 26.50 6.02 -9.24
N GLN A 843 27.52 6.72 -8.74
CA GLN A 843 28.52 7.41 -9.56
C GLN A 843 29.24 6.47 -10.56
N HIS A 844 29.58 5.26 -10.14
CA HIS A 844 30.22 4.28 -11.01
C HIS A 844 29.33 3.85 -12.19
N VAL A 845 28.00 3.81 -12.00
CA VAL A 845 27.04 3.52 -13.08
C VAL A 845 27.00 4.69 -14.06
N LEU A 846 26.98 5.93 -13.56
CA LEU A 846 27.03 7.13 -14.41
C LEU A 846 28.32 7.18 -15.25
N GLY A 847 29.46 6.86 -14.65
CA GLY A 847 30.72 6.78 -15.38
C GLY A 847 30.67 5.74 -16.50
N ASN A 848 30.07 4.57 -16.25
CA ASN A 848 29.90 3.55 -17.28
C ASN A 848 28.96 4.00 -18.40
N PHE A 849 27.94 4.81 -18.09
CA PHE A 849 27.05 5.40 -19.09
C PHE A 849 27.83 6.36 -20.00
N LEU A 850 28.47 7.37 -19.41
CA LEU A 850 29.25 8.36 -20.17
C LEU A 850 30.28 7.71 -21.09
N ASN A 851 31.00 6.72 -20.57
CA ASN A 851 32.04 6.02 -21.33
C ASN A 851 31.46 5.11 -22.45
N SER A 852 30.18 4.74 -22.37
CA SER A 852 29.52 3.91 -23.39
C SER A 852 29.09 4.71 -24.62
N PHE A 853 28.82 6.02 -24.47
CA PHE A 853 28.23 6.83 -25.55
C PHE A 853 29.07 6.83 -26.83
N PRO A 854 30.40 7.01 -26.79
CA PRO A 854 31.22 7.00 -28.01
C PRO A 854 31.15 5.71 -28.81
N VAL A 855 30.89 4.58 -28.14
CA VAL A 855 30.72 3.29 -28.81
C VAL A 855 29.39 3.26 -29.56
N VAL A 856 28.31 3.76 -28.95
CA VAL A 856 26.97 3.79 -29.57
C VAL A 856 26.90 4.78 -30.73
N TRP A 857 27.72 5.84 -30.75
CA TRP A 857 27.82 6.76 -31.89
C TRP A 857 28.22 6.07 -33.20
N GLN A 858 28.81 4.87 -33.11
CA GLN A 858 29.19 4.05 -34.26
C GLN A 858 28.04 3.23 -34.86
N LEU A 859 26.81 3.36 -34.35
CA LEU A 859 25.64 2.56 -34.81
C LEU A 859 25.23 2.84 -36.26
N GLY A 860 25.66 3.96 -36.85
CA GLY A 860 25.57 4.20 -38.29
C GLY A 860 26.58 3.36 -39.10
N PRO A 861 27.90 3.60 -38.95
CA PRO A 861 28.92 2.95 -39.79
C PRO A 861 29.17 1.47 -39.49
N LYS A 862 28.88 0.98 -38.28
CA LYS A 862 29.05 -0.43 -37.87
C LYS A 862 27.70 -1.09 -37.67
N THR A 863 27.61 -2.41 -37.76
CA THR A 863 26.41 -3.21 -37.42
C THR A 863 26.10 -3.18 -35.93
N GLU A 864 24.87 -3.53 -35.53
CA GLU A 864 24.46 -3.65 -34.12
C GLU A 864 25.40 -4.57 -33.35
N THR A 865 25.76 -5.71 -33.95
CA THR A 865 26.63 -6.70 -33.33
C THR A 865 28.07 -6.21 -33.21
N GLU A 866 28.60 -5.50 -34.21
CA GLU A 866 29.95 -4.92 -34.14
C GLU A 866 30.06 -3.84 -33.07
N VAL A 867 29.06 -2.95 -32.98
CA VAL A 867 29.00 -1.92 -31.91
C VAL A 867 28.97 -2.57 -30.54
N TYR A 868 28.12 -3.58 -30.37
CA TYR A 868 28.03 -4.29 -29.09
C TYR A 868 29.31 -5.05 -28.76
N GLU A 869 29.95 -5.71 -29.73
CA GLU A 869 31.22 -6.42 -29.51
C GLU A 869 32.35 -5.47 -29.13
N ASP A 870 32.48 -4.34 -29.81
CA ASP A 870 33.46 -3.31 -29.46
C ASP A 870 33.22 -2.79 -28.04
N TYR A 871 31.95 -2.64 -27.63
CA TYR A 871 31.60 -2.30 -26.26
C TYR A 871 32.03 -3.37 -25.26
N LEU A 872 31.76 -4.65 -25.53
CA LEU A 872 32.14 -5.77 -24.66
C LEU A 872 33.65 -5.86 -24.48
N LEU A 873 34.42 -5.71 -25.56
CA LEU A 873 35.89 -5.72 -25.53
C LEU A 873 36.45 -4.53 -24.74
N TRP A 874 35.91 -3.33 -24.99
CA TRP A 874 36.28 -2.15 -24.22
C TRP A 874 35.98 -2.36 -22.73
N ARG A 875 34.78 -2.84 -22.37
CA ARG A 875 34.41 -3.09 -20.97
C ARG A 875 35.28 -4.15 -20.32
N TRP A 876 35.60 -5.24 -21.00
CA TRP A 876 36.49 -6.26 -20.48
C TRP A 876 37.83 -5.68 -20.03
N SER A 877 38.41 -4.76 -20.82
CA SER A 877 39.67 -4.08 -20.46
C SER A 877 39.58 -3.24 -19.18
N GLN A 878 38.37 -2.84 -18.77
CA GLN A 878 38.11 -2.02 -17.59
C GLN A 878 37.72 -2.84 -16.35
N LEU A 879 37.52 -4.17 -16.47
CA LEU A 879 37.13 -5.02 -15.34
C LEU A 879 38.30 -5.35 -14.39
N GLY A 880 39.53 -4.92 -14.69
CA GLY A 880 40.72 -5.24 -13.89
C GLY A 880 41.11 -6.72 -13.91
N LEU A 881 40.61 -7.48 -14.90
CA LEU A 881 40.94 -8.89 -15.09
C LEU A 881 42.33 -9.03 -15.71
N SER A 882 43.10 -10.02 -15.25
CA SER A 882 44.42 -10.32 -15.82
C SER A 882 44.27 -11.14 -17.11
N GLY A 883 44.70 -10.58 -18.24
CA GLY A 883 44.76 -11.29 -19.53
C GLY A 883 44.01 -10.62 -20.67
N ALA A 884 44.18 -11.15 -21.89
CA ALA A 884 43.42 -10.72 -23.05
C ALA A 884 41.93 -11.14 -22.92
N ALA A 885 41.06 -10.47 -23.68
CA ALA A 885 39.67 -10.91 -23.80
C ALA A 885 39.61 -12.37 -24.31
N PRO A 886 38.70 -13.21 -23.79
CA PRO A 886 38.57 -14.58 -24.25
C PRO A 886 38.18 -14.62 -25.74
N THR A 887 38.54 -15.71 -26.42
CA THR A 887 38.17 -15.96 -27.82
C THR A 887 37.71 -17.41 -27.99
N GLY A 888 36.89 -17.67 -29.01
CA GLY A 888 36.31 -18.98 -29.27
C GLY A 888 34.98 -19.21 -28.57
N THR A 889 34.54 -20.48 -28.52
CA THR A 889 33.22 -20.84 -28.01
C THR A 889 33.03 -20.44 -26.55
N GLY A 890 32.03 -19.61 -26.26
CA GLY A 890 31.70 -19.12 -24.92
C GLY A 890 32.40 -17.82 -24.51
N ALA A 891 33.20 -17.22 -25.40
CA ALA A 891 33.88 -15.96 -25.14
C ALA A 891 32.89 -14.82 -24.84
N VAL A 892 31.84 -14.68 -25.65
CA VAL A 892 30.82 -13.65 -25.46
C VAL A 892 30.08 -13.85 -24.14
N ALA A 893 29.67 -15.10 -23.85
CA ALA A 893 28.98 -15.43 -22.61
C ALA A 893 29.82 -15.10 -21.38
N GLN A 894 31.11 -15.44 -21.38
CA GLN A 894 32.03 -15.15 -20.29
C GLN A 894 32.15 -13.64 -20.03
N ILE A 895 32.32 -12.82 -21.07
CA ILE A 895 32.43 -11.36 -20.93
C ILE A 895 31.12 -10.78 -20.39
N ARG A 896 29.98 -11.16 -20.98
CA ARG A 896 28.67 -10.67 -20.56
C ARG A 896 28.36 -11.01 -19.10
N LEU A 897 28.60 -12.25 -18.67
CA LEU A 897 28.40 -12.68 -17.28
C LEU A 897 29.34 -11.96 -16.31
N ALA A 898 30.60 -11.74 -16.70
CA ALA A 898 31.55 -10.98 -15.89
C ALA A 898 31.10 -9.52 -15.70
N MET A 899 30.51 -8.91 -16.72
CA MET A 899 29.96 -7.54 -16.65
C MET A 899 28.67 -7.47 -15.81
N MET A 900 27.77 -8.44 -15.96
CA MET A 900 26.53 -8.54 -15.17
C MET A 900 26.79 -8.54 -13.66
N ALA A 901 27.90 -9.13 -13.22
CA ALA A 901 28.28 -9.26 -11.81
C ALA A 901 28.73 -7.96 -11.12
N GLN A 902 29.06 -6.89 -11.88
CA GLN A 902 29.39 -5.55 -11.38
C GLN A 902 30.27 -5.48 -10.09
N GLY A 903 31.35 -6.25 -10.04
CA GLY A 903 32.32 -6.23 -8.92
C GLY A 903 33.00 -7.56 -8.66
N ASP A 904 32.31 -8.67 -8.96
CA ASP A 904 32.80 -10.04 -8.71
C ASP A 904 33.26 -10.75 -10.01
N SER A 905 33.67 -9.97 -11.01
CA SER A 905 33.99 -10.45 -12.37
C SER A 905 35.04 -11.56 -12.39
N ALA A 906 36.07 -11.47 -11.55
CA ALA A 906 37.15 -12.46 -11.50
C ALA A 906 36.68 -13.85 -11.04
N GLU A 907 35.83 -13.88 -10.01
CA GLU A 907 35.30 -15.14 -9.49
C GLU A 907 34.27 -15.73 -10.45
N VAL A 908 33.45 -14.90 -11.12
CA VAL A 908 32.54 -15.37 -12.17
C VAL A 908 33.29 -16.02 -13.32
N VAL A 909 34.35 -15.39 -13.83
CA VAL A 909 35.19 -15.95 -14.91
C VAL A 909 35.81 -17.29 -14.50
N LYS A 910 36.32 -17.39 -13.28
CA LYS A 910 36.89 -18.63 -12.74
C LYS A 910 35.84 -19.74 -12.58
N GLN A 911 34.65 -19.43 -12.09
CA GLN A 911 33.58 -20.42 -11.92
C GLN A 911 32.93 -20.82 -13.25
N PHE A 912 32.95 -19.97 -14.28
CA PHE A 912 32.40 -20.25 -15.60
C PHE A 912 33.03 -21.52 -16.21
N HIS A 913 34.36 -21.69 -16.07
CA HIS A 913 35.08 -22.87 -16.55
C HIS A 913 34.80 -24.15 -15.74
N ARG A 914 34.15 -24.02 -14.58
CA ARG A 914 33.79 -25.16 -13.72
C ARG A 914 32.36 -25.65 -13.96
N LEU A 915 31.58 -24.91 -14.75
CA LEU A 915 30.22 -25.30 -15.11
C LEU A 915 30.19 -26.68 -15.77
N SER A 916 29.07 -27.38 -15.60
CA SER A 916 28.85 -28.62 -16.33
C SER A 916 28.93 -28.34 -17.85
N PRO A 917 29.39 -29.30 -18.68
CA PRO A 917 29.43 -29.10 -20.13
C PRO A 917 28.07 -28.69 -20.70
N SER A 918 26.95 -29.18 -20.13
CA SER A 918 25.61 -28.80 -20.56
C SER A 918 25.28 -27.34 -20.25
N ASP A 919 25.53 -26.87 -19.03
CA ASP A 919 25.26 -25.47 -18.66
C ASP A 919 26.18 -24.51 -19.41
N LEU A 920 27.45 -24.89 -19.55
CA LEU A 920 28.43 -24.13 -20.32
C LEU A 920 27.98 -23.97 -21.78
N THR A 921 27.53 -25.06 -22.42
CA THR A 921 26.99 -24.99 -23.79
C THR A 921 25.76 -24.09 -23.88
N VAL A 922 24.78 -24.22 -22.96
CA VAL A 922 23.56 -23.39 -22.98
C VAL A 922 23.89 -21.91 -22.83
N LEU A 923 24.70 -21.54 -21.83
CA LEU A 923 25.07 -20.13 -21.64
C LEU A 923 25.89 -19.59 -22.82
N SER A 924 26.85 -20.38 -23.31
CA SER A 924 27.67 -20.01 -24.46
C SER A 924 26.82 -19.78 -25.72
N SER A 925 25.86 -20.66 -25.99
CA SER A 925 24.98 -20.53 -27.16
C SER A 925 24.03 -19.35 -27.03
N GLU A 926 23.34 -19.22 -25.90
CA GLU A 926 22.23 -18.28 -25.75
C GLU A 926 22.71 -16.84 -25.62
N LEU A 927 23.81 -16.61 -24.88
CA LEU A 927 24.38 -15.26 -24.74
C LEU A 927 25.17 -14.80 -25.98
N ALA A 928 25.48 -15.69 -26.92
CA ALA A 928 26.11 -15.35 -28.19
C ALA A 928 25.09 -15.06 -29.31
N LEU A 929 23.79 -15.32 -29.11
CA LEU A 929 22.77 -14.96 -30.08
C LEU A 929 22.62 -13.44 -30.18
N THR A 930 22.72 -12.93 -31.40
CA THR A 930 22.72 -11.49 -31.67
C THR A 930 21.31 -10.90 -31.68
N GLY A 931 20.30 -11.70 -32.07
CA GLY A 931 18.97 -11.18 -32.39
C GLY A 931 18.95 -10.33 -33.67
N CYS A 932 19.98 -10.45 -34.52
CA CYS A 932 20.08 -9.78 -35.80
C CYS A 932 20.34 -10.80 -36.91
N THR A 933 19.53 -10.77 -37.97
CA THR A 933 19.70 -11.63 -39.14
C THR A 933 21.08 -11.42 -39.77
N SER A 934 21.78 -12.52 -40.06
CA SER A 934 23.09 -12.54 -40.73
C SER A 934 24.24 -11.85 -39.98
N GLN A 935 24.07 -11.48 -38.71
CA GLN A 935 25.16 -10.94 -37.88
C GLN A 935 25.64 -11.97 -36.85
N LYS A 936 26.95 -11.93 -36.56
CA LYS A 936 27.61 -12.77 -35.57
C LYS A 936 28.78 -12.01 -34.92
N PHE A 937 29.12 -12.38 -33.70
CA PHE A 937 30.31 -11.88 -33.02
C PHE A 937 31.59 -12.39 -33.71
N ARG A 938 32.61 -11.54 -33.87
CA ARG A 938 33.90 -11.91 -34.45
C ARG A 938 34.69 -12.85 -33.53
N MET A 939 34.51 -12.71 -32.22
CA MET A 939 35.22 -13.48 -31.20
C MET A 939 34.64 -14.87 -30.93
N GLU A 940 33.48 -15.20 -31.50
CA GLU A 940 32.75 -16.45 -31.28
C GLU A 940 32.92 -17.40 -32.49
N SER A 941 33.15 -18.69 -32.27
CA SER A 941 33.27 -19.68 -33.35
C SER A 941 31.90 -20.02 -33.96
N THR A 942 31.77 -19.78 -35.27
CA THR A 942 30.65 -20.14 -36.18
C THR A 942 29.32 -20.53 -35.51
N MET A 943 28.45 -19.55 -35.29
CA MET A 943 27.02 -19.77 -35.12
C MET A 943 26.26 -19.37 -36.37
N GLU A 944 25.37 -20.25 -36.84
CA GLU A 944 24.34 -19.90 -37.82
C GLU A 944 23.38 -18.88 -37.19
N SER A 945 23.00 -17.86 -37.96
CA SER A 945 22.01 -16.87 -37.54
C SER A 945 20.65 -17.55 -37.34
N ARG A 946 20.21 -17.65 -36.07
CA ARG A 946 18.97 -18.30 -35.63
C ARG A 946 18.40 -17.52 -34.45
N GLY A 947 17.09 -17.56 -34.24
CA GLY A 947 16.44 -16.89 -33.11
C GLY A 947 15.10 -17.55 -32.73
N PRO A 948 14.29 -16.93 -31.85
CA PRO A 948 14.54 -15.62 -31.27
C PRO A 948 15.73 -15.65 -30.29
N ALA A 949 16.44 -14.53 -30.19
CA ALA A 949 17.38 -14.30 -29.10
C ALA A 949 16.61 -14.08 -27.79
N LEU A 950 17.19 -14.48 -26.67
CA LEU A 950 16.55 -14.41 -25.36
C LEU A 950 17.19 -13.28 -24.54
N LEU A 951 16.37 -12.34 -24.07
CA LEU A 951 16.73 -11.34 -23.06
C LEU A 951 16.16 -11.79 -21.71
N LEU A 952 17.01 -12.22 -20.78
CA LEU A 952 16.60 -12.50 -19.40
C LEU A 952 16.64 -11.20 -18.59
N TYR A 953 15.48 -10.55 -18.44
CA TYR A 953 15.38 -9.28 -17.73
C TYR A 953 15.50 -9.47 -16.21
N TYR A 954 16.45 -8.75 -15.61
CA TYR A 954 17.03 -8.87 -14.28
C TYR A 954 18.14 -9.93 -14.09
N ALA A 955 18.74 -10.45 -15.17
CA ALA A 955 19.92 -11.31 -15.05
C ALA A 955 21.10 -10.64 -14.31
N PRO A 956 21.43 -9.34 -14.53
CA PRO A 956 22.47 -8.65 -13.76
C PRO A 956 22.17 -8.59 -12.27
N ALA A 957 20.93 -8.31 -11.89
CA ALA A 957 20.53 -8.24 -10.48
C ALA A 957 20.66 -9.62 -9.81
N LEU A 958 20.24 -10.70 -10.48
CA LEU A 958 20.48 -12.06 -9.99
C LEU A 958 21.99 -12.35 -9.82
N MET A 959 22.83 -11.96 -10.79
CA MET A 959 24.28 -12.16 -10.70
C MET A 959 24.92 -11.32 -9.57
N GLN A 960 24.43 -10.12 -9.30
CA GLN A 960 24.93 -9.27 -8.22
C GLN A 960 24.46 -9.73 -6.84
N LYS A 961 23.28 -10.34 -6.74
CA LYS A 961 22.73 -10.83 -5.47
C LYS A 961 23.14 -12.26 -5.18
N ALA A 962 22.69 -13.20 -6.01
CA ALA A 962 22.99 -14.63 -5.87
C ALA A 962 24.43 -14.94 -6.29
N GLY A 963 24.91 -14.29 -7.36
CA GLY A 963 26.25 -14.57 -7.90
C GLY A 963 27.38 -14.01 -7.04
N ARG A 964 27.14 -12.99 -6.22
CA ARG A 964 28.12 -12.46 -5.25
C ARG A 964 28.49 -13.48 -4.17
N THR A 965 27.55 -14.30 -3.72
CA THR A 965 27.80 -15.34 -2.71
C THR A 965 28.06 -16.71 -3.33
N ALA A 966 27.43 -17.01 -4.47
CA ALA A 966 27.45 -18.32 -5.11
C ALA A 966 27.44 -18.21 -6.65
N PRO A 967 28.54 -17.72 -7.27
CA PRO A 967 28.58 -17.39 -8.70
C PRO A 967 28.33 -18.60 -9.59
N PHE A 968 28.85 -19.77 -9.20
CA PHE A 968 28.58 -21.03 -9.89
C PHE A 968 27.08 -21.37 -9.94
N GLN A 969 26.41 -21.31 -8.79
CA GLN A 969 24.98 -21.63 -8.67
C GLN A 969 24.12 -20.59 -9.40
N ALA A 970 24.47 -19.31 -9.34
CA ALA A 970 23.74 -18.27 -10.08
C ALA A 970 23.80 -18.50 -11.60
N MET A 971 24.97 -18.86 -12.14
CA MET A 971 25.10 -19.22 -13.56
C MET A 971 24.34 -20.50 -13.91
N HIS A 972 24.32 -21.49 -13.01
CA HIS A 972 23.50 -22.70 -13.19
C HIS A 972 21.99 -22.38 -13.24
N ILE A 973 21.52 -21.47 -12.38
CA ILE A 973 20.13 -20.98 -12.39
C ILE A 973 19.81 -20.30 -13.73
N LEU A 974 20.69 -19.42 -14.23
CA LEU A 974 20.52 -18.78 -15.53
C LEU A 974 20.47 -19.80 -16.67
N ALA A 975 21.37 -20.79 -16.67
CA ALA A 975 21.40 -21.85 -17.68
C ALA A 975 20.08 -22.63 -17.71
N GLU A 976 19.50 -22.93 -16.54
CA GLU A 976 18.20 -23.60 -16.46
C GLU A 976 17.06 -22.72 -16.97
N VAL A 977 17.03 -21.43 -16.64
CA VAL A 977 16.02 -20.49 -17.19
C VAL A 977 16.12 -20.43 -18.71
N PHE A 978 17.32 -20.31 -19.27
CA PHE A 978 17.54 -20.32 -20.72
C PHE A 978 17.08 -21.62 -21.37
N ARG A 979 17.43 -22.77 -20.78
CA ARG A 979 17.02 -24.10 -21.28
C ARG A 979 15.51 -24.23 -21.36
N LYS A 980 14.80 -23.77 -20.32
CA LYS A 980 13.34 -23.83 -20.23
C LYS A 980 12.67 -22.79 -21.14
N ALA A 981 13.27 -21.59 -21.27
CA ALA A 981 12.83 -20.61 -22.24
C ALA A 981 12.96 -21.15 -23.67
N ARG A 982 14.10 -21.78 -24.01
CA ARG A 982 14.31 -22.36 -25.34
C ARG A 982 13.30 -23.45 -25.71
N ALA A 983 12.78 -24.18 -24.73
CA ALA A 983 11.68 -25.13 -24.95
C ALA A 983 10.36 -24.43 -25.33
N LEU A 984 10.08 -23.25 -24.77
CA LEU A 984 8.89 -22.45 -25.04
C LEU A 984 9.01 -21.56 -26.30
N TRP A 985 10.24 -21.20 -26.68
CA TRP A 985 10.58 -20.44 -27.88
C TRP A 985 11.72 -21.12 -28.65
N PRO A 986 11.42 -22.18 -29.42
CA PRO A 986 12.41 -22.94 -30.19
C PRO A 986 13.18 -22.06 -31.20
N LEU A 987 14.40 -22.47 -31.54
CA LEU A 987 15.20 -21.78 -32.54
C LEU A 987 14.62 -21.97 -33.95
N SER A 988 14.62 -20.90 -34.73
CA SER A 988 14.22 -20.83 -36.13
C SER A 988 15.06 -19.78 -36.84
N SER A 989 15.45 -20.04 -38.09
CA SER A 989 16.09 -19.04 -38.95
C SER A 989 15.13 -17.88 -39.31
N ALA A 990 13.82 -18.12 -39.29
CA ALA A 990 12.81 -17.10 -39.58
C ALA A 990 12.59 -16.11 -38.41
N ASP A 991 13.15 -16.41 -37.24
CA ASP A 991 13.05 -15.56 -36.04
C ASP A 991 14.42 -15.00 -35.64
N ALA A 992 15.42 -15.01 -36.53
CA ALA A 992 16.79 -14.60 -36.25
C ALA A 992 16.94 -13.10 -35.89
N ASP A 993 16.00 -12.27 -36.33
CA ASP A 993 15.86 -10.85 -36.02
C ASP A 993 14.90 -10.56 -34.85
N LYS A 994 14.37 -11.60 -34.19
CA LYS A 994 13.42 -11.44 -33.09
C LYS A 994 14.10 -11.62 -31.75
N THR A 995 13.58 -10.92 -30.75
CA THR A 995 13.94 -11.12 -29.34
C THR A 995 12.70 -11.47 -28.52
N VAL A 996 12.89 -12.34 -27.55
CA VAL A 996 11.91 -12.63 -26.48
C VAL A 996 12.45 -12.13 -25.15
N VAL A 997 11.63 -11.40 -24.41
CA VAL A 997 11.95 -10.91 -23.06
C VAL A 997 11.39 -11.88 -22.02
N VAL A 998 12.27 -12.47 -21.23
CA VAL A 998 11.91 -13.34 -20.12
C VAL A 998 12.23 -12.64 -18.80
N ARG A 999 11.19 -12.29 -18.07
CA ARG A 999 11.27 -11.60 -16.79
C ARG A 999 11.59 -12.56 -15.65
N ILE A 1000 12.63 -12.30 -14.87
CA ILE A 1000 13.01 -13.11 -13.70
C ILE A 1000 12.87 -12.33 -12.37
N ASP A 1001 11.90 -11.42 -12.28
CA ASP A 1001 11.64 -10.56 -11.12
C ASP A 1001 11.67 -11.30 -9.78
N VAL A 1002 11.04 -12.49 -9.71
CA VAL A 1002 10.95 -13.29 -8.48
C VAL A 1002 12.28 -13.89 -8.03
N LEU A 1003 13.29 -13.94 -8.91
CA LEU A 1003 14.60 -14.52 -8.62
C LEU A 1003 15.64 -13.46 -8.24
N LYS A 1004 15.51 -12.23 -8.74
CA LYS A 1004 16.59 -11.22 -8.73
C LYS A 1004 17.08 -10.84 -7.33
N ASP A 1005 16.20 -10.88 -6.34
CA ASP A 1005 16.49 -10.47 -4.95
C ASP A 1005 16.81 -11.65 -4.03
N LEU A 1006 16.74 -12.88 -4.54
CA LEU A 1006 16.98 -14.11 -3.78
C LEU A 1006 18.46 -14.53 -3.82
N GLU A 1007 18.92 -15.16 -2.75
CA GLU A 1007 20.21 -15.85 -2.74
C GLU A 1007 20.11 -17.19 -3.50
N ALA A 1008 21.25 -17.67 -4.04
CA ALA A 1008 21.25 -18.93 -4.78
C ALA A 1008 20.78 -20.12 -3.95
N SER A 1009 21.12 -20.14 -2.66
CA SER A 1009 20.68 -21.17 -1.70
C SER A 1009 19.17 -21.18 -1.52
N ALA A 1010 18.53 -20.02 -1.50
CA ALA A 1010 17.07 -19.91 -1.47
C ALA A 1010 16.48 -20.46 -2.77
N ILE A 1011 16.98 -20.05 -3.94
CA ILE A 1011 16.43 -20.50 -5.24
C ILE A 1011 16.56 -22.02 -5.42
N VAL A 1012 17.71 -22.59 -5.04
CA VAL A 1012 17.98 -24.03 -5.17
C VAL A 1012 17.31 -24.84 -4.05
N GLY A 1013 17.17 -24.27 -2.86
CA GLY A 1013 16.72 -24.94 -1.64
C GLY A 1013 15.25 -24.76 -1.27
N THR A 1014 14.53 -23.81 -1.90
CA THR A 1014 13.14 -23.53 -1.55
C THR A 1014 12.22 -24.71 -1.83
N GLU A 1015 11.20 -24.86 -0.98
CA GLU A 1015 10.04 -25.71 -1.25
C GLU A 1015 9.13 -25.14 -2.36
N GLY A 1016 9.30 -23.85 -2.68
CA GLY A 1016 8.57 -23.17 -3.76
C GLY A 1016 8.95 -23.71 -5.14
N ILE A 1017 7.94 -23.91 -6.00
CA ILE A 1017 8.14 -24.37 -7.37
C ILE A 1017 8.20 -23.14 -8.27
N PHE A 1018 9.34 -22.94 -8.93
CA PHE A 1018 9.48 -21.87 -9.92
C PHE A 1018 9.05 -22.37 -11.30
N VAL A 1019 8.19 -21.59 -11.95
CA VAL A 1019 7.64 -21.90 -13.26
C VAL A 1019 7.88 -20.71 -14.18
N LEU A 1020 8.50 -20.96 -15.32
CA LEU A 1020 8.56 -20.02 -16.43
C LEU A 1020 7.26 -20.11 -17.23
N SER A 1021 6.56 -19.00 -17.39
CA SER A 1021 5.30 -18.89 -18.12
C SER A 1021 5.44 -18.00 -19.34
N LYS A 1022 5.01 -18.51 -20.49
CA LYS A 1022 4.91 -17.80 -21.76
C LYS A 1022 3.63 -16.96 -21.77
N ASN A 1023 3.80 -15.63 -21.73
CA ASN A 1023 2.67 -14.69 -21.76
C ASN A 1023 2.27 -14.41 -23.22
N SER A 1024 3.25 -14.28 -24.12
CA SER A 1024 3.02 -14.07 -25.54
C SER A 1024 4.12 -14.71 -26.41
N ALA A 1025 4.10 -14.42 -27.71
CA ALA A 1025 5.19 -14.77 -28.61
C ALA A 1025 6.49 -13.99 -28.32
N ARG A 1026 6.41 -12.86 -27.61
CA ARG A 1026 7.54 -11.94 -27.38
C ARG A 1026 7.94 -11.80 -25.91
N ASP A 1027 7.14 -12.31 -24.98
CA ASP A 1027 7.45 -12.19 -23.56
C ASP A 1027 7.01 -13.41 -22.72
N GLY A 1028 7.69 -13.56 -21.60
CA GLY A 1028 7.34 -14.49 -20.54
C GLY A 1028 7.89 -14.04 -19.19
N GLN A 1029 7.50 -14.74 -18.13
CA GLN A 1029 7.93 -14.44 -16.77
C GLN A 1029 8.09 -15.68 -15.91
N VAL A 1030 9.08 -15.65 -15.02
CA VAL A 1030 9.23 -16.63 -13.95
C VAL A 1030 8.35 -16.20 -12.78
N ARG A 1031 7.56 -17.15 -12.26
CA ARG A 1031 6.71 -16.98 -11.08
C ARG A 1031 6.88 -18.15 -10.13
N THR A 1032 6.56 -17.91 -8.86
CA THR A 1032 6.40 -18.97 -7.87
C THR A 1032 5.01 -19.59 -7.99
N MET A 1033 4.92 -20.90 -7.78
CA MET A 1033 3.66 -21.64 -7.75
C MET A 1033 3.62 -22.63 -6.61
N SER A 1034 2.40 -22.90 -6.16
CA SER A 1034 2.09 -24.00 -5.26
C SER A 1034 2.07 -25.35 -6.00
N PRO A 1035 2.32 -26.47 -5.30
CA PRO A 1035 2.21 -27.81 -5.88
C PRO A 1035 0.84 -28.11 -6.50
N GLU A 1036 -0.24 -27.54 -5.96
CA GLU A 1036 -1.59 -27.75 -6.48
C GLU A 1036 -1.81 -27.08 -7.85
N GLU A 1037 -1.24 -25.89 -8.07
CA GLU A 1037 -1.30 -25.18 -9.35
C GLU A 1037 -0.51 -25.91 -10.44
N LEU A 1038 0.61 -26.53 -10.07
CA LEU A 1038 1.48 -27.24 -11.00
C LEU A 1038 0.74 -28.31 -11.80
N SER A 1039 -0.21 -29.00 -11.16
CA SER A 1039 -1.02 -30.06 -11.79
C SER A 1039 -1.94 -29.56 -12.92
N ARG A 1040 -2.19 -28.25 -13.00
CA ARG A 1040 -3.10 -27.63 -13.97
C ARG A 1040 -2.38 -26.91 -15.11
N LEU A 1041 -1.06 -26.97 -15.14
CA LEU A 1041 -0.29 -26.20 -16.11
C LEU A 1041 -0.36 -26.81 -17.49
N ASP A 1042 -0.65 -25.95 -18.47
CA ASP A 1042 -0.41 -26.27 -19.87
C ASP A 1042 1.10 -26.24 -20.13
N SER A 1043 1.68 -27.39 -20.45
CA SER A 1043 3.10 -27.55 -20.75
C SER A 1043 3.55 -26.81 -22.01
N LYS A 1044 2.61 -26.39 -22.89
CA LYS A 1044 2.93 -25.53 -24.05
C LYS A 1044 3.19 -24.09 -23.66
N LEU A 1045 2.62 -23.65 -22.54
CA LEU A 1045 2.73 -22.28 -22.04
C LEU A 1045 3.60 -22.17 -20.80
N ASN A 1046 3.96 -23.29 -20.16
CA ASN A 1046 4.66 -23.29 -18.89
C ASN A 1046 5.78 -24.33 -18.87
N ALA A 1047 6.91 -23.96 -18.28
CA ALA A 1047 8.05 -24.83 -18.09
C ALA A 1047 8.52 -24.74 -16.63
N VAL A 1048 8.54 -25.88 -15.93
CA VAL A 1048 9.03 -25.97 -14.55
C VAL A 1048 10.55 -25.86 -14.54
N LEU A 1049 11.09 -25.00 -13.68
CA LEU A 1049 12.54 -24.80 -13.50
C LEU A 1049 13.07 -25.79 -12.45
N ALA A 1050 14.15 -26.50 -12.74
CA ALA A 1050 14.76 -27.47 -11.84
C ALA A 1050 16.25 -27.16 -11.59
N PHE A 1051 16.61 -26.77 -10.36
CA PHE A 1051 17.93 -26.22 -10.02
C PHE A 1051 18.89 -27.16 -9.27
N GLY A 1052 18.69 -28.49 -9.31
CA GLY A 1052 19.70 -29.44 -8.79
C GLY A 1052 19.23 -30.50 -7.80
N ARG A 1053 17.94 -30.57 -7.46
CA ARG A 1053 17.36 -31.85 -7.02
C ARG A 1053 16.91 -32.59 -8.27
N ALA A 1054 17.32 -33.84 -8.43
CA ALA A 1054 16.52 -34.77 -9.22
C ALA A 1054 15.14 -34.76 -8.55
N CYS A 1055 14.20 -33.99 -9.10
CA CYS A 1055 12.83 -34.00 -8.64
C CYS A 1055 12.36 -35.45 -8.77
N GLY A 1056 12.35 -36.19 -7.66
CA GLY A 1056 11.76 -37.53 -7.55
C GLY A 1056 10.23 -37.50 -7.70
N LEU A 1057 9.67 -36.33 -8.03
CA LEU A 1057 8.32 -36.17 -8.50
C LEU A 1057 8.27 -36.65 -9.95
N ASN A 1058 7.79 -37.87 -10.16
CA ASN A 1058 7.38 -38.35 -11.48
C ASN A 1058 6.29 -37.41 -12.02
N LEU A 1059 6.69 -36.40 -12.79
CA LEU A 1059 5.73 -35.55 -13.50
C LEU A 1059 5.05 -36.39 -14.59
N PRO A 1060 3.73 -36.29 -14.77
CA PRO A 1060 3.02 -37.01 -15.84
C PRO A 1060 3.51 -36.51 -17.20
N GLY A 1061 4.45 -37.23 -17.83
CA GLY A 1061 5.02 -36.88 -19.13
C GLY A 1061 6.51 -37.19 -19.31
N ASP A 1062 7.28 -37.36 -18.23
CA ASP A 1062 8.74 -37.59 -18.32
C ASP A 1062 9.15 -38.97 -18.89
N ASP A 1063 8.22 -39.94 -18.89
CA ASP A 1063 8.45 -41.26 -19.48
C ASP A 1063 8.55 -41.23 -21.02
N LEU A 1064 8.01 -40.21 -21.70
CA LEU A 1064 8.10 -40.05 -23.15
C LEU A 1064 9.45 -39.50 -23.62
N VAL A 1065 10.16 -38.73 -22.79
CA VAL A 1065 11.48 -38.17 -23.14
C VAL A 1065 12.60 -39.18 -22.82
N ARG A 1066 12.47 -39.96 -21.74
CA ARG A 1066 13.43 -41.02 -21.39
C ARG A 1066 13.42 -42.21 -22.35
N THR A 1067 12.31 -42.47 -23.05
CA THR A 1067 12.23 -43.52 -24.08
C THR A 1067 12.81 -43.08 -25.42
N SER A 1068 12.77 -41.79 -25.78
CA SER A 1068 13.36 -41.30 -27.04
C SER A 1068 14.89 -41.26 -27.02
N LEU A 1069 15.53 -40.98 -25.87
CA LEU A 1069 17.00 -40.91 -25.75
C LEU A 1069 17.70 -42.27 -25.59
N ARG A 1070 16.95 -43.37 -25.37
CA ARG A 1070 17.50 -44.74 -25.34
C ARG A 1070 17.42 -45.47 -26.68
N ALA A 1071 16.75 -44.92 -27.68
CA ALA A 1071 16.52 -45.58 -28.96
C ALA A 1071 17.66 -45.41 -30.00
N GLU A 1072 18.61 -44.49 -29.80
CA GLU A 1072 19.62 -44.16 -30.83
C GLU A 1072 21.06 -44.64 -30.55
N SER A 1073 21.30 -45.50 -29.55
CA SER A 1073 22.64 -46.04 -29.29
C SER A 1073 22.72 -47.58 -29.43
N ARG A 1074 22.52 -48.08 -30.65
CA ARG A 1074 23.04 -49.40 -31.05
C ARG A 1074 23.66 -49.33 -32.46
N PRO A 1075 24.97 -49.59 -32.62
CA PRO A 1075 25.57 -49.69 -33.94
C PRO A 1075 25.17 -51.03 -34.58
N ARG A 1076 24.47 -51.00 -35.72
CA ARG A 1076 24.30 -52.18 -36.57
C ARG A 1076 25.52 -52.30 -37.47
N SER A 1077 26.40 -53.24 -37.14
CA SER A 1077 27.41 -53.75 -38.05
C SER A 1077 26.87 -54.95 -38.83
N LYS A 1078 27.26 -55.00 -40.11
CA LYS A 1078 27.37 -56.14 -41.05
C LYS A 1078 26.27 -56.25 -42.13
N THR A 1079 26.75 -55.96 -43.35
CA THR A 1079 26.43 -56.51 -44.68
C THR A 1079 26.40 -58.05 -44.72
N PRO A 1080 25.91 -58.68 -45.81
CA PRO A 1080 25.36 -58.12 -47.05
C PRO A 1080 23.83 -58.13 -47.14
#